data_AF-A0A6J8DAP1-F1
#
_entry.id   AF-A0A6J8DAP1-F1
#
_cell.length_a   1.000
_cell.length_b   1.000
_cell.length_c   1.000
_cell.angle_alpha   90.00
_cell.angle_beta   90.00
_cell.angle_gamma   90.00
#
_symmetry.space_group_name_H-M   'P 1'
#
loop_
_entity.id
_entity.type
_entity.pdbx_description
1 polymer ?
#
loop_
_entity_poly.entity_id
_entity_poly.type
_entity_poly.pdbx_seq_one_letter_code
_entity_poly.pdbx_strand_id
1 'polypeptide(L)'
;MGNIICSLNKVGTSENNCQRFGETANASELFKSISLKPSRPYYNNEMLEERMKDMRKSIIYIRENWDKYGEFKLDLRKTLKDIDFSTSEIQPIFDAMFDVQRNWAVPESEIKDYSFDVIKLYTSEEGYSNIFSEVNRVFRIDSAVNSDTFVRSMVFLIELLNIDLFNYCKCQPKVNNYEGTVFRGTALPVEDIKAFTDLLTLSISDRYIAVPLGILSSSESIKVAVKFIKGQLKTNKSLVPLICKIHVIQLKPSLLEKYNTKFPKSVVSSICAVDIKDISVFRRESEVLLRGLFFQVLRVHLTKMKYNLEFHPEILEMVMVNANRDHISTMELGDDSDIARKIFGTMVALTRIEFAVKFCKKNKMKVDEEAFSTLLREKENELQNLLDLENVKTSKNVQTLLTNIYNSKADWTDVNDRELFSVVRLYSSDEGYSKIFSSIDRIIRDHKSTENIPLIRSAVFLVELLNIDLFKYCSLNPQFANFSGTVYRGLALTREDLHSLETLMTKPISDRYIAVPLGLMAASTDEKIAEQFIGKLEDENIFPAIMKIHVINMKENNLKLYIDRYNSVVSTICAVDISELSGYPEEKEVLLRGPFFQLLGTTVVKCKSKNELHVFEMVMVNSNRDHISTMQLGESSGEAREVFGLLNSVTRCEFAIDFCSNAGLTGDEKLYRSMLTNDLQKLQTLL
;
A
#
# COMPACT_ATOMS: atom_id res chain seq x y z
N MET A 1 -17.07 -42.41 -3.36
CA MET A 1 -16.36 -41.61 -4.38
C MET A 1 -15.00 -41.29 -3.79
N GLY A 2 -13.94 -41.85 -4.39
CA GLY A 2 -12.68 -42.16 -3.72
C GLY A 2 -11.74 -40.98 -3.53
N ASN A 3 -11.18 -40.93 -2.32
CA ASN A 3 -10.03 -40.11 -1.93
C ASN A 3 -8.80 -40.54 -2.73
N ILE A 4 -8.20 -39.62 -3.50
CA ILE A 4 -6.86 -39.79 -4.07
C ILE A 4 -5.88 -39.22 -3.04
N ILE A 5 -5.48 -40.07 -2.10
CA ILE A 5 -4.28 -39.89 -1.30
C ILE A 5 -3.12 -40.26 -2.24
N CYS A 6 -2.30 -39.29 -2.64
CA CYS A 6 -1.05 -39.57 -3.33
C CYS A 6 -0.09 -40.27 -2.37
N SER A 7 -0.08 -41.60 -2.41
CA SER A 7 0.96 -42.43 -1.81
C SER A 7 2.30 -42.15 -2.50
N LEU A 8 3.17 -41.37 -1.85
CA LEU A 8 4.59 -41.36 -2.18
C LEU A 8 5.19 -42.66 -1.62
N ASN A 9 5.66 -43.52 -2.53
CA ASN A 9 6.27 -44.80 -2.20
C ASN A 9 7.50 -44.62 -1.28
N LYS A 10 7.53 -45.40 -0.19
CA LYS A 10 8.71 -45.67 0.62
C LYS A 10 9.84 -46.20 -0.27
N VAL A 11 10.93 -45.46 -0.43
CA VAL A 11 12.22 -45.99 -0.90
C VAL A 11 13.36 -45.30 -0.18
N GLY A 12 14.01 -46.05 0.72
CA GLY A 12 15.44 -45.95 1.04
C GLY A 12 15.86 -44.79 1.94
N THR A 13 16.76 -45.09 2.87
CA THR A 13 17.68 -44.14 3.50
C THR A 13 18.35 -43.28 2.42
N SER A 14 17.78 -42.12 2.09
CA SER A 14 18.29 -41.30 1.00
C SER A 14 19.34 -40.34 1.55
N GLU A 15 20.57 -40.42 1.05
CA GLU A 15 21.64 -39.46 1.35
C GLU A 15 21.33 -38.02 0.85
N ASN A 16 20.09 -37.72 0.42
CA ASN A 16 19.77 -36.45 -0.25
C ASN A 16 18.25 -36.17 -0.33
N ASN A 17 17.76 -35.14 0.36
CA ASN A 17 16.35 -34.72 0.29
C ASN A 17 16.12 -33.68 -0.81
N CYS A 18 15.56 -34.15 -1.92
CA CYS A 18 15.48 -33.40 -3.17
C CYS A 18 14.26 -32.49 -3.32
N GLN A 19 13.31 -32.52 -2.38
CA GLN A 19 12.04 -31.79 -2.51
C GLN A 19 12.13 -30.31 -2.12
N ARG A 20 13.10 -29.94 -1.27
CA ARG A 20 13.25 -28.56 -0.75
C ARG A 20 13.83 -27.59 -1.78
N PHE A 21 14.72 -28.10 -2.62
CA PHE A 21 15.52 -27.30 -3.57
C PHE A 21 14.96 -27.27 -4.99
N GLY A 22 13.87 -27.98 -5.25
CA GLY A 22 13.22 -28.00 -6.56
C GLY A 22 11.72 -28.10 -6.44
N GLU A 23 11.00 -27.63 -7.45
CA GLU A 23 9.53 -27.68 -7.48
C GLU A 23 9.04 -28.68 -8.52
N THR A 24 8.05 -29.51 -8.18
CA THR A 24 7.50 -30.46 -9.15
C THR A 24 6.40 -29.79 -9.97
N ALA A 25 6.12 -30.26 -11.19
CA ALA A 25 5.04 -29.71 -12.04
C ALA A 25 3.66 -29.69 -11.33
N ASN A 26 3.44 -30.63 -10.41
CA ASN A 26 2.20 -30.70 -9.63
C ASN A 26 2.19 -29.72 -8.43
N ALA A 27 3.36 -29.22 -8.01
CA ALA A 27 3.57 -28.29 -6.91
C ALA A 27 4.61 -27.20 -7.27
N SER A 28 4.41 -26.45 -8.37
CA SER A 28 5.26 -25.29 -8.71
C SER A 28 4.99 -24.12 -7.76
N GLU A 29 5.50 -24.22 -6.54
CA GLU A 29 5.23 -23.30 -5.45
C GLU A 29 5.74 -21.88 -5.74
N LEU A 30 6.91 -21.66 -6.37
CA LEU A 30 7.41 -20.32 -6.75
C LEU A 30 6.49 -19.61 -7.76
N PHE A 31 5.72 -20.37 -8.53
CA PHE A 31 5.17 -19.91 -9.81
C PHE A 31 3.65 -20.05 -9.93
N LYS A 32 2.97 -20.76 -9.02
CA LYS A 32 1.49 -20.82 -8.96
C LYS A 32 0.91 -19.61 -8.22
N SER A 33 0.83 -18.48 -8.92
CA SER A 33 -0.32 -17.57 -8.75
C SER A 33 -1.52 -18.20 -9.47
N ILE A 34 -2.68 -18.28 -8.82
CA ILE A 34 -3.88 -18.92 -9.38
C ILE A 34 -4.50 -18.07 -10.52
N SER A 35 -3.92 -16.93 -10.87
CA SER A 35 -4.32 -16.13 -12.03
C SER A 35 -3.10 -15.64 -12.83
N LEU A 36 -2.77 -16.36 -13.89
CA LEU A 36 -1.80 -15.92 -14.92
C LEU A 36 -2.49 -15.40 -16.20
N LYS A 37 -3.71 -14.87 -16.09
CA LYS A 37 -4.39 -14.16 -17.19
C LYS A 37 -5.25 -13.00 -16.65
N PRO A 38 -5.13 -11.74 -17.13
CA PRO A 38 -4.11 -11.12 -17.97
C PRO A 38 -3.27 -10.09 -17.19
N SER A 39 -2.74 -10.46 -16.03
CA SER A 39 -1.94 -9.55 -15.20
C SER A 39 -0.72 -10.27 -14.65
N ARG A 40 0.44 -9.68 -14.96
CA ARG A 40 1.79 -9.79 -14.38
C ARG A 40 2.17 -11.13 -13.72
N PRO A 41 3.27 -11.78 -14.15
CA PRO A 41 3.63 -13.10 -13.67
C PRO A 41 4.10 -13.17 -12.19
N TYR A 42 4.23 -12.05 -11.49
CA TYR A 42 4.70 -12.01 -10.09
C TYR A 42 3.98 -10.93 -9.27
N TYR A 43 3.66 -11.27 -8.02
CA TYR A 43 2.85 -10.50 -7.05
C TYR A 43 3.32 -9.05 -6.92
N ASN A 44 2.72 -8.16 -7.71
CA ASN A 44 2.79 -6.71 -7.60
C ASN A 44 1.45 -6.12 -8.05
N ASN A 45 0.37 -6.60 -7.43
CA ASN A 45 -1.00 -6.09 -7.57
C ASN A 45 -1.50 -5.55 -6.23
N GLU A 46 -2.60 -4.79 -6.24
CA GLU A 46 -3.23 -4.19 -5.05
C GLU A 46 -3.51 -5.22 -3.93
N MET A 47 -3.70 -6.49 -4.29
CA MET A 47 -3.96 -7.58 -3.35
C MET A 47 -2.72 -8.03 -2.54
N LEU A 48 -1.50 -7.75 -3.01
CA LEU A 48 -0.28 -7.94 -2.20
C LEU A 48 -0.30 -7.02 -0.98
N GLU A 49 -0.72 -5.76 -1.15
CA GLU A 49 -0.74 -4.79 -0.05
C GLU A 49 -1.76 -5.18 1.03
N GLU A 50 -2.94 -5.67 0.64
CA GLU A 50 -3.96 -6.16 1.55
C GLU A 50 -3.49 -7.40 2.33
N ARG A 51 -2.90 -8.39 1.66
CA ARG A 51 -2.34 -9.57 2.33
C ARG A 51 -1.19 -9.21 3.25
N MET A 52 -0.31 -8.31 2.81
CA MET A 52 0.76 -7.78 3.65
C MET A 52 0.22 -7.06 4.87
N LYS A 53 -0.91 -6.37 4.75
CA LYS A 53 -1.60 -5.74 5.87
C LYS A 53 -2.08 -6.79 6.87
N ASP A 54 -2.69 -7.89 6.42
CA ASP A 54 -3.20 -8.93 7.32
C ASP A 54 -2.10 -9.78 7.98
N MET A 55 -1.05 -10.12 7.23
CA MET A 55 0.15 -10.75 7.81
C MET A 55 0.82 -9.82 8.81
N ARG A 56 0.95 -8.52 8.51
CA ARG A 56 1.52 -7.53 9.45
C ARG A 56 0.67 -7.40 10.71
N LYS A 57 -0.66 -7.38 10.61
CA LYS A 57 -1.55 -7.41 11.79
C LYS A 57 -1.26 -8.63 12.65
N SER A 58 -1.12 -9.80 12.04
CA SER A 58 -0.79 -11.04 12.76
C SER A 58 0.58 -10.98 13.43
N ILE A 59 1.61 -10.48 12.73
CA ILE A 59 2.96 -10.28 13.28
C ILE A 59 2.92 -9.34 14.49
N ILE A 60 2.27 -8.17 14.33
CA ILE A 60 2.14 -7.17 15.39
C ILE A 60 1.42 -7.78 16.59
N TYR A 61 0.27 -8.42 16.36
CA TYR A 61 -0.51 -9.07 17.41
C TYR A 61 0.30 -10.11 18.19
N ILE A 62 1.01 -11.00 17.49
CA ILE A 62 1.85 -12.03 18.10
C ILE A 62 2.96 -11.39 18.96
N ARG A 63 3.63 -10.35 18.44
CA ARG A 63 4.73 -9.68 19.15
C ARG A 63 4.26 -8.90 20.37
N GLU A 64 3.13 -8.21 20.27
CA GLU A 64 2.51 -7.47 21.37
C GLU A 64 1.96 -8.39 22.46
N ASN A 65 1.54 -9.60 22.09
CA ASN A 65 0.97 -10.59 23.00
C ASN A 65 1.91 -11.80 23.21
N TRP A 66 3.23 -11.59 23.21
CA TRP A 66 4.20 -12.68 23.39
C TRP A 66 4.07 -13.38 24.75
N ASP A 67 3.45 -12.72 25.73
CA ASP A 67 3.03 -13.31 27.01
C ASP A 67 2.02 -14.46 26.83
N LYS A 68 1.24 -14.45 25.74
CA LYS A 68 0.31 -15.53 25.36
C LYS A 68 0.98 -16.65 24.55
N TYR A 69 2.30 -16.82 24.63
CA TYR A 69 3.05 -17.84 23.90
C TYR A 69 2.43 -19.24 24.01
N GLY A 70 1.93 -19.61 25.19
CA GLY A 70 1.26 -20.89 25.43
C GLY A 70 0.02 -21.10 24.56
N GLU A 71 -0.78 -20.04 24.34
CA GLU A 71 -1.97 -20.08 23.47
C GLU A 71 -1.56 -20.24 22.00
N PHE A 72 -0.58 -19.47 21.53
CA PHE A 72 -0.07 -19.58 20.15
C PHE A 72 0.53 -20.95 19.85
N LYS A 73 1.25 -21.52 20.82
CA LYS A 73 1.77 -22.88 20.78
C LYS A 73 0.65 -23.92 20.63
N LEU A 74 -0.44 -23.79 21.40
CA LEU A 74 -1.58 -24.70 21.33
C LEU A 74 -2.32 -24.58 20.01
N ASP A 75 -2.56 -23.35 19.54
CA ASP A 75 -3.17 -23.08 18.23
C ASP A 75 -2.34 -23.72 17.11
N LEU A 76 -1.02 -23.53 17.10
CA LEU A 76 -0.12 -24.14 16.11
C LEU A 76 -0.15 -25.67 16.17
N ARG A 77 -0.09 -26.28 17.38
CA ARG A 77 -0.23 -27.74 17.53
C ARG A 77 -1.55 -28.25 16.98
N LYS A 78 -2.66 -27.54 17.25
CA LYS A 78 -3.99 -27.89 16.74
C LYS A 78 -4.05 -27.78 15.22
N THR A 79 -3.40 -26.77 14.64
CA THR A 79 -3.30 -26.60 13.19
C THR A 79 -2.52 -27.74 12.53
N LEU A 80 -1.46 -28.23 13.17
CA LEU A 80 -0.59 -29.29 12.63
C LEU A 80 -1.00 -30.71 13.07
N LYS A 81 -2.12 -30.87 13.78
CA LYS A 81 -2.54 -32.14 14.42
C LYS A 81 -2.72 -33.32 13.46
N ASP A 82 -3.07 -33.02 12.21
CA ASP A 82 -3.38 -34.04 11.20
C ASP A 82 -2.10 -34.54 10.50
N ILE A 83 -0.94 -34.00 10.86
CA ILE A 83 0.37 -34.44 10.39
C ILE A 83 0.92 -35.48 11.37
N ASP A 84 1.00 -36.73 10.92
CA ASP A 84 1.51 -37.85 11.72
C ASP A 84 2.99 -38.11 11.41
N PHE A 85 3.87 -37.78 12.37
CA PHE A 85 5.29 -38.15 12.34
C PHE A 85 5.62 -39.34 13.25
N SER A 86 4.64 -40.05 13.82
CA SER A 86 4.85 -41.03 14.90
C SER A 86 5.80 -42.18 14.53
N THR A 87 5.96 -42.48 13.24
CA THR A 87 6.89 -43.50 12.73
C THR A 87 8.21 -42.94 12.21
N SER A 88 8.45 -41.64 12.37
CA SER A 88 9.57 -40.91 11.79
C SER A 88 10.64 -40.58 12.82
N GLU A 89 11.90 -40.56 12.38
CA GLU A 89 13.04 -40.06 13.16
C GLU A 89 12.92 -38.55 13.49
N ILE A 90 11.92 -37.87 12.92
CA ILE A 90 11.69 -36.43 13.05
C ILE A 90 10.72 -36.08 14.18
N GLN A 91 9.93 -37.05 14.67
CA GLN A 91 9.01 -36.84 15.79
C GLN A 91 9.66 -36.14 17.00
N PRO A 92 10.88 -36.52 17.45
CA PRO A 92 11.52 -35.83 18.56
C PRO A 92 11.85 -34.36 18.28
N ILE A 93 12.20 -34.02 17.02
CA ILE A 93 12.50 -32.64 16.62
C ILE A 93 11.19 -31.81 16.56
N PHE A 94 10.11 -32.42 16.04
CA PHE A 94 8.79 -31.81 16.00
C PHE A 94 8.26 -31.52 17.41
N ASP A 95 8.40 -32.47 18.33
CA ASP A 95 7.98 -32.30 19.72
C ASP A 95 8.84 -31.25 20.45
N ALA A 96 10.16 -31.31 20.28
CA ALA A 96 11.11 -30.37 20.88
C ALA A 96 10.89 -28.92 20.41
N MET A 97 10.39 -28.71 19.19
CA MET A 97 9.97 -27.39 18.72
C MET A 97 8.96 -26.72 19.67
N PHE A 98 8.17 -27.50 20.41
CA PHE A 98 7.17 -26.98 21.31
C PHE A 98 7.62 -26.93 22.78
N ASP A 99 8.75 -27.52 23.16
CA ASP A 99 9.10 -27.71 24.57
C ASP A 99 9.58 -26.44 25.27
N VAL A 100 10.21 -25.53 24.53
CA VAL A 100 10.80 -24.30 25.07
C VAL A 100 10.16 -23.06 24.45
N GLN A 101 9.98 -22.02 25.25
CA GLN A 101 9.65 -20.69 24.75
C GLN A 101 10.86 -20.06 24.07
N ARG A 102 10.75 -19.81 22.76
CA ARG A 102 11.79 -19.11 22.00
C ARG A 102 11.72 -17.61 22.30
N ASN A 103 12.87 -16.98 22.48
CA ASN A 103 12.94 -15.54 22.70
C ASN A 103 13.98 -14.89 21.78
N TRP A 104 13.71 -13.64 21.39
CA TRP A 104 14.64 -12.83 20.63
C TRP A 104 15.86 -12.46 21.48
N ALA A 105 17.04 -12.49 20.86
CA ALA A 105 18.26 -11.89 21.39
C ALA A 105 18.71 -12.37 22.79
N VAL A 106 18.41 -13.62 23.15
CA VAL A 106 18.84 -14.28 24.41
C VAL A 106 20.37 -14.11 24.64
N PRO A 107 20.86 -14.01 25.89
CA PRO A 107 22.29 -13.96 26.15
C PRO A 107 23.02 -15.19 25.58
N GLU A 108 24.25 -15.02 25.09
CA GLU A 108 25.03 -16.13 24.49
C GLU A 108 25.20 -17.33 25.46
N SER A 109 25.20 -17.07 26.76
CA SER A 109 25.24 -18.10 27.81
C SER A 109 24.02 -19.02 27.82
N GLU A 110 22.85 -18.54 27.39
CA GLU A 110 21.59 -19.27 27.37
C GLU A 110 21.30 -19.91 25.99
N ILE A 111 21.96 -19.44 24.92
CA ILE A 111 21.76 -19.98 23.56
C ILE A 111 22.55 -21.27 23.32
N LYS A 112 23.58 -21.59 24.12
CA LYS A 112 24.37 -22.83 23.93
C LYS A 112 23.54 -24.12 24.00
N ASP A 113 22.40 -24.07 24.68
CA ASP A 113 21.46 -25.18 24.82
C ASP A 113 20.32 -25.14 23.78
N TYR A 114 20.29 -24.15 22.87
CA TYR A 114 19.31 -24.09 21.80
C TYR A 114 19.62 -25.14 20.72
N SER A 115 18.64 -25.99 20.48
CA SER A 115 18.66 -27.06 19.50
C SER A 115 18.38 -26.59 18.06
N PHE A 116 17.88 -25.36 17.87
CA PHE A 116 17.46 -24.80 16.57
C PHE A 116 16.47 -25.71 15.81
N ASP A 117 15.54 -26.32 16.54
CA ASP A 117 14.66 -27.37 16.01
C ASP A 117 13.79 -26.92 14.84
N VAL A 118 13.39 -25.64 14.78
CA VAL A 118 12.54 -25.16 13.68
C VAL A 118 13.34 -25.20 12.36
N ILE A 119 14.63 -24.84 12.41
CA ILE A 119 15.51 -24.94 11.25
C ILE A 119 15.75 -26.41 10.88
N LYS A 120 16.03 -27.27 11.87
CA LYS A 120 16.22 -28.72 11.61
C LYS A 120 14.98 -29.34 10.97
N LEU A 121 13.81 -29.04 11.52
CA LEU A 121 12.51 -29.47 11.01
C LEU A 121 12.28 -28.97 9.57
N TYR A 122 12.58 -27.70 9.29
CA TYR A 122 12.56 -27.14 7.93
C TYR A 122 13.49 -27.90 6.98
N THR A 123 14.68 -28.27 7.44
CA THR A 123 15.65 -28.95 6.58
C THR A 123 15.36 -30.43 6.35
N SER A 124 14.37 -30.96 7.04
CA SER A 124 14.00 -32.35 6.89
C SER A 124 13.04 -32.59 5.73
N GLU A 125 12.99 -33.82 5.20
CA GLU A 125 12.08 -34.16 4.10
C GLU A 125 10.63 -34.06 4.51
N GLU A 126 10.28 -34.72 5.60
CA GLU A 126 8.90 -34.78 6.08
C GLU A 126 8.46 -33.44 6.68
N GLY A 127 9.33 -32.75 7.44
CA GLY A 127 9.02 -31.44 7.98
C GLY A 127 8.79 -30.40 6.88
N TYR A 128 9.62 -30.38 5.83
CA TYR A 128 9.38 -29.48 4.71
C TYR A 128 8.08 -29.82 3.96
N SER A 129 7.94 -31.08 3.53
CA SER A 129 6.81 -31.52 2.67
C SER A 129 5.45 -31.42 3.35
N ASN A 130 5.36 -31.60 4.66
CA ASN A 130 4.09 -31.57 5.39
C ASN A 130 3.80 -30.23 6.09
N ILE A 131 4.82 -29.42 6.42
CA ILE A 131 4.64 -28.17 7.17
C ILE A 131 5.02 -26.97 6.32
N PHE A 132 6.26 -26.90 5.85
CA PHE A 132 6.79 -25.65 5.27
C PHE A 132 6.39 -25.42 3.81
N SER A 133 6.04 -26.48 3.07
CA SER A 133 5.31 -26.40 1.79
C SER A 133 3.97 -25.71 1.99
N GLU A 134 3.24 -26.10 3.04
CA GLU A 134 1.94 -25.53 3.40
C GLU A 134 2.07 -24.07 3.82
N VAL A 135 3.05 -23.74 4.65
CA VAL A 135 3.38 -22.33 4.99
C VAL A 135 3.64 -21.50 3.73
N ASN A 136 4.46 -22.01 2.80
CA ASN A 136 4.71 -21.37 1.52
C ASN A 136 3.44 -21.22 0.67
N ARG A 137 2.56 -22.22 0.69
CA ARG A 137 1.26 -22.19 -0.01
C ARG A 137 0.33 -21.13 0.56
N VAL A 138 0.24 -21.01 1.89
CA VAL A 138 -0.64 -20.06 2.58
C VAL A 138 -0.29 -18.61 2.25
N PHE A 139 1.01 -18.29 2.21
CA PHE A 139 1.43 -16.93 1.85
C PHE A 139 1.27 -16.60 0.36
N ARG A 140 0.92 -17.60 -0.47
CA ARG A 140 0.80 -17.47 -1.93
C ARG A 140 -0.65 -17.53 -2.45
N ILE A 141 -1.56 -18.31 -1.88
CA ILE A 141 -2.94 -18.46 -2.41
C ILE A 141 -3.80 -17.18 -2.24
N ASP A 142 -4.56 -16.83 -3.29
CA ASP A 142 -5.45 -15.65 -3.35
C ASP A 142 -6.83 -15.87 -2.70
N SER A 143 -7.27 -17.12 -2.52
CA SER A 143 -8.60 -17.42 -1.99
C SER A 143 -8.64 -17.36 -0.45
N ALA A 144 -9.57 -16.54 0.04
CA ALA A 144 -10.00 -16.44 1.44
C ALA A 144 -10.60 -17.75 1.97
N VAL A 145 -9.77 -18.78 2.18
CA VAL A 145 -10.20 -20.10 2.70
C VAL A 145 -9.66 -20.36 4.10
N ASN A 146 -8.76 -19.52 4.61
CA ASN A 146 -8.09 -19.78 5.87
C ASN A 146 -8.60 -18.82 6.95
N SER A 147 -9.21 -19.38 8.01
CA SER A 147 -9.59 -18.61 9.22
C SER A 147 -8.41 -17.78 9.73
N ASP A 148 -8.66 -16.59 10.30
CA ASP A 148 -7.63 -15.73 10.91
C ASP A 148 -6.70 -16.48 11.86
N THR A 149 -7.23 -17.48 12.57
CA THR A 149 -6.47 -18.37 13.46
C THR A 149 -5.41 -19.17 12.72
N PHE A 150 -5.72 -19.70 11.53
CA PHE A 150 -4.79 -20.49 10.74
C PHE A 150 -3.64 -19.63 10.16
N VAL A 151 -3.97 -18.45 9.63
CA VAL A 151 -2.95 -17.49 9.17
C VAL A 151 -2.04 -17.08 10.33
N ARG A 152 -2.63 -16.77 11.49
CA ARG A 152 -1.88 -16.44 12.71
C ARG A 152 -0.97 -17.59 13.16
N SER A 153 -1.43 -18.86 13.12
CA SER A 153 -0.59 -20.02 13.42
C SER A 153 0.61 -20.14 12.48
N MET A 154 0.41 -19.93 11.17
CA MET A 154 1.51 -19.99 10.18
C MET A 154 2.50 -18.82 10.37
N VAL A 155 1.99 -17.61 10.65
CA VAL A 155 2.84 -16.45 10.99
C VAL A 155 3.64 -16.72 12.26
N PHE A 156 3.03 -17.32 13.29
CA PHE A 156 3.71 -17.70 14.52
C PHE A 156 4.84 -18.70 14.25
N LEU A 157 4.61 -19.73 13.42
CA LEU A 157 5.67 -20.67 13.02
C LEU A 157 6.84 -19.97 12.31
N ILE A 158 6.55 -19.01 11.42
CA ILE A 158 7.60 -18.18 10.80
C ILE A 158 8.35 -17.34 11.83
N GLU A 159 7.69 -16.84 12.87
CA GLU A 159 8.40 -16.12 13.93
C GLU A 159 9.31 -17.03 14.76
N LEU A 160 8.91 -18.27 15.03
CA LEU A 160 9.81 -19.24 15.65
C LEU A 160 11.04 -19.50 14.77
N LEU A 161 10.86 -19.61 13.44
CA LEU A 161 11.97 -19.74 12.50
C LEU A 161 12.87 -18.49 12.48
N ASN A 162 12.29 -17.28 12.49
CA ASN A 162 13.06 -16.03 12.50
C ASN A 162 13.91 -15.92 13.78
N ILE A 163 13.36 -16.31 14.93
CA ILE A 163 14.09 -16.33 16.21
C ILE A 163 15.24 -17.33 16.16
N ASP A 164 15.00 -18.57 15.68
CA ASP A 164 16.05 -19.58 15.55
C ASP A 164 17.17 -19.10 14.61
N LEU A 165 16.82 -18.50 13.45
CA LEU A 165 17.80 -17.94 12.51
C LEU A 165 18.61 -16.79 13.12
N PHE A 166 17.94 -15.86 13.80
CA PHE A 166 18.60 -14.73 14.44
C PHE A 166 19.56 -15.18 15.54
N ASN A 167 19.12 -16.07 16.42
CA ASN A 167 19.94 -16.59 17.50
C ASN A 167 21.09 -17.47 16.96
N TYR A 168 20.86 -18.21 15.88
CA TYR A 168 21.92 -18.96 15.21
C TYR A 168 23.01 -18.04 14.63
N CYS A 169 22.63 -16.97 13.90
CA CYS A 169 23.59 -15.97 13.42
C CYS A 169 24.34 -15.26 14.54
N LYS A 170 23.67 -14.99 15.67
CA LYS A 170 24.29 -14.38 16.85
C LYS A 170 25.35 -15.30 17.47
N CYS A 171 25.06 -16.60 17.59
CA CYS A 171 25.99 -17.58 18.18
C CYS A 171 27.07 -18.07 17.24
N GLN A 172 26.86 -17.97 15.93
CA GLN A 172 27.83 -18.37 14.92
C GLN A 172 28.14 -17.16 14.03
N PRO A 173 29.01 -16.22 14.47
CA PRO A 173 29.32 -15.03 13.69
C PRO A 173 29.82 -15.31 12.26
N LYS A 174 30.35 -16.52 12.01
CA LYS A 174 30.80 -17.00 10.68
C LYS A 174 29.66 -17.17 9.66
N VAL A 175 28.44 -17.41 10.11
CA VAL A 175 27.26 -17.57 9.23
C VAL A 175 26.42 -16.30 9.13
N ASN A 176 26.78 -15.28 9.91
CA ASN A 176 26.17 -13.96 9.86
C ASN A 176 26.61 -13.22 8.58
N ASN A 177 25.73 -12.40 8.02
CA ASN A 177 26.01 -11.58 6.84
C ASN A 177 26.44 -12.40 5.60
N TYR A 178 25.76 -13.52 5.33
CA TYR A 178 26.05 -14.31 4.14
C TYR A 178 26.03 -13.44 2.86
N GLU A 179 27.11 -13.50 2.09
CA GLU A 179 27.28 -12.83 0.78
C GLU A 179 27.86 -13.83 -0.21
N GLY A 180 27.27 -13.95 -1.38
CA GLY A 180 27.71 -14.95 -2.35
C GLY A 180 26.73 -15.20 -3.48
N THR A 181 26.96 -16.27 -4.23
CA THR A 181 26.04 -16.75 -5.26
C THR A 181 25.51 -18.11 -4.86
N VAL A 182 24.20 -18.25 -4.83
CA VAL A 182 23.50 -19.51 -4.55
C VAL A 182 22.68 -19.94 -5.75
N PHE A 183 22.37 -21.22 -5.80
CA PHE A 183 21.72 -21.88 -6.92
C PHE A 183 20.52 -22.66 -6.43
N ARG A 184 19.42 -22.55 -7.16
CA ARG A 184 18.24 -23.41 -7.04
C ARG A 184 17.96 -24.02 -8.40
N GLY A 185 17.69 -25.32 -8.43
CA GLY A 185 17.42 -26.05 -9.67
C GLY A 185 16.00 -26.55 -9.70
N THR A 186 15.28 -26.27 -10.78
CA THR A 186 13.88 -26.68 -10.95
C THR A 186 13.59 -27.02 -12.41
N ALA A 187 12.48 -27.69 -12.69
CA ALA A 187 12.00 -27.97 -14.02
C ALA A 187 10.53 -27.56 -14.11
N LEU A 188 10.20 -26.67 -15.05
CA LEU A 188 8.90 -26.01 -15.12
C LEU A 188 8.21 -26.25 -16.47
N PRO A 189 6.88 -26.11 -16.53
CA PRO A 189 6.17 -25.99 -17.81
C PRO A 189 6.71 -24.82 -18.66
N VAL A 190 6.57 -24.92 -19.97
CA VAL A 190 7.09 -23.92 -20.93
C VAL A 190 6.44 -22.55 -20.70
N GLU A 191 5.17 -22.53 -20.33
CA GLU A 191 4.40 -21.33 -20.02
C GLU A 191 4.96 -20.54 -18.83
N ASP A 192 5.45 -21.23 -17.79
CA ASP A 192 6.04 -20.60 -16.60
C ASP A 192 7.43 -20.01 -16.94
N ILE A 193 8.17 -20.65 -17.84
CA ILE A 193 9.43 -20.11 -18.34
C ILE A 193 9.20 -18.84 -19.16
N LYS A 194 8.17 -18.84 -20.02
CA LYS A 194 7.79 -17.68 -20.81
C LYS A 194 7.47 -16.49 -19.91
N ALA A 195 6.82 -16.70 -18.77
CA ALA A 195 6.54 -15.66 -17.79
C ALA A 195 7.79 -14.89 -17.30
N PHE A 196 8.95 -15.53 -17.11
CA PHE A 196 10.19 -14.77 -16.79
C PHE A 196 10.70 -13.95 -17.96
N THR A 197 10.56 -14.50 -19.17
CA THR A 197 10.98 -13.80 -20.38
C THR A 197 10.09 -12.58 -20.60
N ASP A 198 8.78 -12.72 -20.39
CA ASP A 198 7.82 -11.61 -20.45
C ASP A 198 8.10 -10.57 -19.36
N LEU A 199 8.52 -10.97 -18.15
CA LEU A 199 8.91 -10.03 -17.09
C LEU A 199 10.05 -9.10 -17.54
N LEU A 200 11.02 -9.60 -18.31
CA LEU A 200 12.13 -8.78 -18.82
C LEU A 200 11.69 -7.72 -19.84
N THR A 201 10.49 -7.84 -20.42
CA THR A 201 9.93 -6.83 -21.32
C THR A 201 9.39 -5.61 -20.57
N LEU A 202 9.18 -5.71 -19.26
CA LEU A 202 8.74 -4.61 -18.43
C LEU A 202 9.87 -3.59 -18.15
N SER A 203 9.48 -2.45 -17.59
CA SER A 203 10.42 -1.47 -17.04
C SER A 203 11.27 -2.10 -15.93
N ILE A 204 12.52 -1.64 -15.74
CA ILE A 204 13.41 -2.19 -14.71
C ILE A 204 12.83 -2.09 -13.29
N SER A 205 11.98 -1.09 -13.03
CA SER A 205 11.25 -0.88 -11.78
C SER A 205 10.14 -1.89 -11.52
N ASP A 206 9.73 -2.65 -12.53
CA ASP A 206 8.70 -3.68 -12.43
C ASP A 206 9.26 -5.11 -12.50
N ARG A 207 10.56 -5.29 -12.74
CA ARG A 207 11.24 -6.59 -12.90
C ARG A 207 11.54 -7.27 -11.55
N TYR A 208 10.52 -7.47 -10.73
CA TYR A 208 10.66 -8.03 -9.38
C TYR A 208 9.96 -9.38 -9.20
N ILE A 209 10.53 -10.22 -8.35
CA ILE A 209 9.88 -11.42 -7.81
C ILE A 209 9.84 -11.27 -6.29
N ALA A 210 8.64 -11.19 -5.72
CA ALA A 210 8.42 -10.98 -4.29
C ALA A 210 7.49 -12.06 -3.72
N VAL A 211 7.92 -12.72 -2.64
CA VAL A 211 7.10 -13.64 -1.84
C VAL A 211 7.32 -13.30 -0.36
N PRO A 212 6.45 -12.47 0.23
CA PRO A 212 6.62 -12.05 1.62
C PRO A 212 6.50 -13.22 2.59
N LEU A 213 7.36 -13.24 3.62
CA LEU A 213 7.52 -14.35 4.58
C LEU A 213 7.82 -15.72 3.96
N GLY A 214 7.86 -15.82 2.64
CA GLY A 214 8.23 -17.03 1.91
C GLY A 214 9.67 -17.41 2.21
N ILE A 215 9.88 -18.72 2.23
CA ILE A 215 11.17 -19.33 2.52
C ILE A 215 11.60 -20.15 1.31
N LEU A 216 12.88 -20.03 0.95
CA LEU A 216 13.46 -20.69 -0.21
C LEU A 216 14.77 -21.35 0.17
N SER A 217 14.84 -22.66 -0.09
CA SER A 217 16.09 -23.40 0.03
C SER A 217 16.93 -23.22 -1.24
N SER A 218 18.21 -22.95 -1.06
CA SER A 218 19.20 -22.76 -2.13
C SER A 218 20.56 -23.33 -1.71
N SER A 219 21.42 -23.64 -2.67
CA SER A 219 22.74 -24.24 -2.40
C SER A 219 23.85 -23.38 -2.98
N GLU A 220 24.99 -23.28 -2.29
CA GLU A 220 26.22 -22.73 -2.88
C GLU A 220 26.73 -23.55 -4.08
N SER A 221 26.30 -24.81 -4.18
CA SER A 221 26.76 -25.76 -5.19
C SER A 221 25.80 -25.85 -6.37
N ILE A 222 26.24 -25.37 -7.53
CA ILE A 222 25.49 -25.58 -8.79
C ILE A 222 25.26 -27.06 -9.11
N LYS A 223 26.14 -27.96 -8.64
CA LYS A 223 25.99 -29.41 -8.82
C LYS A 223 24.75 -29.95 -8.09
N VAL A 224 24.46 -29.37 -6.93
CA VAL A 224 23.29 -29.71 -6.12
C VAL A 224 22.02 -29.26 -6.86
N ALA A 225 21.98 -28.02 -7.38
CA ALA A 225 20.89 -27.55 -8.26
C ALA A 225 20.66 -28.47 -9.49
N VAL A 226 21.73 -28.86 -10.18
CA VAL A 226 21.65 -29.77 -11.34
C VAL A 226 21.13 -31.16 -10.96
N LYS A 227 21.50 -31.68 -9.78
CA LYS A 227 21.00 -32.97 -9.27
C LYS A 227 19.48 -32.94 -9.10
N PHE A 228 18.91 -31.82 -8.66
CA PHE A 228 17.46 -31.68 -8.51
C PHE A 228 16.72 -31.64 -9.84
N ILE A 229 17.22 -30.87 -10.80
CA ILE A 229 16.67 -30.82 -12.16
C ILE A 229 16.63 -32.24 -12.76
N LYS A 230 17.72 -32.99 -12.61
CA LYS A 230 17.78 -34.40 -13.05
C LYS A 230 16.71 -35.26 -12.38
N GLY A 231 16.49 -35.08 -11.08
CA GLY A 231 15.44 -35.79 -10.34
C GLY A 231 14.05 -35.53 -10.93
N GLN A 232 13.74 -34.27 -11.25
CA GLN A 232 12.43 -33.88 -11.77
C GLN A 232 12.20 -34.30 -13.22
N LEU A 233 13.21 -34.15 -14.09
CA LEU A 233 13.13 -34.56 -15.49
C LEU A 233 13.01 -36.08 -15.66
N LYS A 234 13.49 -36.87 -14.69
CA LYS A 234 13.23 -38.33 -14.66
C LYS A 234 11.75 -38.63 -14.50
N THR A 235 11.05 -37.84 -13.69
CA THR A 235 9.62 -38.00 -13.41
C THR A 235 8.75 -37.42 -14.53
N ASN A 236 9.14 -36.27 -15.09
CA ASN A 236 8.42 -35.64 -16.19
C ASN A 236 9.39 -34.99 -17.19
N LYS A 237 9.55 -35.63 -18.36
CA LYS A 237 10.43 -35.19 -19.44
C LYS A 237 9.91 -33.99 -20.24
N SER A 238 8.64 -33.60 -20.07
CA SER A 238 8.05 -32.46 -20.78
C SER A 238 8.41 -31.10 -20.17
N LEU A 239 9.05 -31.10 -19.00
CA LEU A 239 9.43 -29.88 -18.29
C LEU A 239 10.72 -29.28 -18.85
N VAL A 240 10.81 -27.96 -18.78
CA VAL A 240 11.97 -27.17 -19.16
C VAL A 240 12.87 -26.99 -17.93
N PRO A 241 14.15 -27.40 -18.00
CA PRO A 241 15.10 -27.21 -16.90
C PRO A 241 15.46 -25.74 -16.69
N LEU A 242 15.40 -25.27 -15.45
CA LEU A 242 15.73 -23.91 -15.02
C LEU A 242 16.68 -23.90 -13.82
N ILE A 243 17.72 -23.08 -13.90
CA ILE A 243 18.59 -22.75 -12.77
C ILE A 243 18.32 -21.29 -12.37
N CYS A 244 17.85 -21.10 -11.15
CA CYS A 244 17.84 -19.78 -10.52
C CYS A 244 19.21 -19.54 -9.91
N LYS A 245 19.96 -18.61 -10.48
CA LYS A 245 21.25 -18.16 -9.96
C LYS A 245 21.04 -16.84 -9.24
N ILE A 246 21.20 -16.86 -7.92
CA ILE A 246 20.82 -15.77 -7.02
C ILE A 246 22.09 -15.17 -6.44
N HIS A 247 22.30 -13.89 -6.73
CA HIS A 247 23.33 -13.08 -6.11
C HIS A 247 22.78 -12.53 -4.79
N VAL A 248 23.37 -12.96 -3.68
CA VAL A 248 23.06 -12.45 -2.35
C VAL A 248 24.13 -11.41 -2.01
N ILE A 249 23.70 -10.16 -1.80
CA ILE A 249 24.58 -9.03 -1.49
C ILE A 249 24.25 -8.42 -0.13
N GLN A 250 25.22 -7.80 0.51
CA GLN A 250 25.02 -7.10 1.77
C GLN A 250 24.60 -5.65 1.58
N LEU A 251 23.86 -5.13 2.56
CA LEU A 251 23.62 -3.70 2.68
C LEU A 251 24.95 -2.98 2.92
N LYS A 252 25.18 -1.86 2.23
CA LYS A 252 26.41 -1.08 2.42
C LYS A 252 26.59 -0.66 3.88
N PRO A 253 27.78 -0.87 4.48
CA PRO A 253 28.05 -0.46 5.86
C PRO A 253 27.77 1.02 6.12
N SER A 254 28.13 1.89 5.17
CA SER A 254 27.89 3.34 5.29
C SER A 254 26.41 3.73 5.27
N LEU A 255 25.55 2.96 4.58
CA LEU A 255 24.10 3.19 4.61
C LEU A 255 23.51 2.68 5.92
N LEU A 256 23.98 1.52 6.39
CA LEU A 256 23.57 0.95 7.67
C LEU A 256 23.98 1.85 8.86
N GLU A 257 25.17 2.43 8.82
CA GLU A 257 25.65 3.39 9.83
C GLU A 257 24.75 4.62 9.91
N LYS A 258 24.39 5.22 8.76
CA LYS A 258 23.42 6.32 8.69
C LYS A 258 22.07 5.94 9.28
N TYR A 259 21.58 4.74 8.96
CA TYR A 259 20.33 4.23 9.49
C TYR A 259 20.36 4.04 11.01
N ASN A 260 21.39 3.38 11.53
CA ASN A 260 21.55 3.09 12.95
C ASN A 260 21.79 4.38 13.76
N THR A 261 22.48 5.36 13.19
CA THR A 261 22.63 6.69 13.81
C THR A 261 21.27 7.36 14.01
N LYS A 262 20.36 7.22 13.02
CA LYS A 262 19.02 7.81 13.07
C LYS A 262 18.04 7.00 13.93
N PHE A 263 18.13 5.68 13.89
CA PHE A 263 17.24 4.76 14.61
C PHE A 263 18.04 3.80 15.48
N PRO A 264 18.67 4.27 16.57
CA PRO A 264 19.60 3.47 17.37
C PRO A 264 18.95 2.26 18.06
N LYS A 265 17.62 2.27 18.22
CA LYS A 265 16.84 1.14 18.76
C LYS A 265 16.46 0.10 17.68
N SER A 266 16.53 0.47 16.39
CA SER A 266 16.16 -0.42 15.29
C SER A 266 17.28 -1.40 15.00
N VAL A 267 17.00 -2.70 15.13
CA VAL A 267 17.95 -3.74 14.75
C VAL A 267 17.72 -4.11 13.29
N VAL A 268 18.77 -3.93 12.48
CA VAL A 268 18.84 -4.50 11.13
C VAL A 268 19.69 -5.76 11.19
N SER A 269 19.11 -6.89 10.81
CA SER A 269 19.75 -8.20 10.77
C SER A 269 19.99 -8.66 9.33
N SER A 270 20.79 -9.69 9.14
CA SER A 270 21.07 -10.34 7.86
C SER A 270 20.51 -11.77 7.81
N ILE A 271 19.34 -11.97 8.40
CA ILE A 271 18.63 -13.26 8.40
C ILE A 271 17.85 -13.55 7.10
N CYS A 272 17.92 -12.66 6.10
CA CYS A 272 17.30 -12.88 4.80
C CYS A 272 18.05 -13.94 3.97
N ALA A 273 19.32 -14.20 4.27
CA ALA A 273 20.09 -15.31 3.74
C ALA A 273 21.06 -15.82 4.81
N VAL A 274 20.93 -17.09 5.19
CA VAL A 274 21.73 -17.70 6.26
C VAL A 274 22.32 -19.02 5.79
N ASP A 275 23.64 -19.18 5.92
CA ASP A 275 24.31 -20.48 5.73
C ASP A 275 23.93 -21.40 6.90
N ILE A 276 23.04 -22.34 6.61
CA ILE A 276 22.53 -23.31 7.59
C ILE A 276 23.16 -24.69 7.41
N LYS A 277 24.25 -24.82 6.64
CA LYS A 277 24.83 -26.13 6.32
C LYS A 277 25.19 -26.95 7.58
N ASP A 278 25.62 -26.31 8.65
CA ASP A 278 26.14 -26.99 9.84
C ASP A 278 25.01 -27.54 10.73
N ILE A 279 23.81 -26.96 10.62
CA ILE A 279 22.61 -27.35 11.37
C ILE A 279 21.56 -28.07 10.52
N SER A 280 21.70 -28.03 9.19
CA SER A 280 20.86 -28.77 8.26
C SER A 280 21.04 -30.28 8.43
N VAL A 281 19.93 -31.02 8.34
CA VAL A 281 19.92 -32.49 8.29
C VAL A 281 20.79 -33.00 7.12
N PHE A 282 20.95 -32.21 6.06
CA PHE A 282 21.70 -32.56 4.85
C PHE A 282 22.91 -31.65 4.63
N ARG A 283 23.89 -31.71 5.55
CA ARG A 283 25.09 -30.85 5.53
C ARG A 283 25.86 -30.79 4.20
N ARG A 284 25.84 -31.88 3.43
CA ARG A 284 26.53 -31.98 2.13
C ARG A 284 25.91 -31.10 1.03
N GLU A 285 24.72 -30.58 1.25
CA GLU A 285 24.01 -29.74 0.28
C GLU A 285 24.48 -28.28 0.32
N SER A 286 25.30 -27.87 1.29
CA SER A 286 25.78 -26.49 1.46
C SER A 286 24.63 -25.49 1.36
N GLU A 287 23.62 -25.71 2.19
CA GLU A 287 22.35 -25.02 2.11
C GLU A 287 22.42 -23.61 2.68
N VAL A 288 21.88 -22.67 1.90
CA VAL A 288 21.62 -21.31 2.30
C VAL A 288 20.11 -21.10 2.24
N LEU A 289 19.51 -20.85 3.40
CA LEU A 289 18.09 -20.54 3.52
C LEU A 289 17.88 -19.07 3.19
N LEU A 290 17.01 -18.79 2.22
CA LEU A 290 16.61 -17.44 1.84
C LEU A 290 15.21 -17.16 2.40
N ARG A 291 15.04 -16.04 3.09
CA ARG A 291 13.82 -15.66 3.80
C ARG A 291 13.31 -14.32 3.29
N GLY A 292 11.99 -14.21 3.11
CA GLY A 292 11.34 -12.97 2.66
C GLY A 292 11.80 -12.58 1.26
N LEU A 293 11.52 -13.45 0.30
CA LEU A 293 12.06 -13.37 -1.06
C LEU A 293 11.70 -12.04 -1.71
N PHE A 294 12.73 -11.27 -2.08
CA PHE A 294 12.58 -10.03 -2.84
C PHE A 294 13.74 -9.89 -3.82
N PHE A 295 13.52 -10.38 -5.04
CA PHE A 295 14.52 -10.47 -6.08
C PHE A 295 14.30 -9.40 -7.14
N GLN A 296 15.37 -8.74 -7.56
CA GLN A 296 15.42 -8.07 -8.85
C GLN A 296 15.86 -9.09 -9.90
N VAL A 297 15.06 -9.25 -10.95
CA VAL A 297 15.43 -10.07 -12.10
C VAL A 297 16.36 -9.27 -12.99
N LEU A 298 17.51 -9.87 -13.32
CA LEU A 298 18.56 -9.24 -14.12
C LEU A 298 18.52 -9.71 -15.57
N ARG A 299 18.37 -11.02 -15.80
CA ARG A 299 18.24 -11.61 -17.14
C ARG A 299 17.79 -13.07 -17.09
N VAL A 300 17.32 -13.55 -18.22
CA VAL A 300 17.07 -14.96 -18.53
C VAL A 300 17.88 -15.30 -19.77
N HIS A 301 18.63 -16.39 -19.73
CA HIS A 301 19.44 -16.81 -20.88
C HIS A 301 19.73 -18.31 -20.86
N LEU A 302 19.89 -18.89 -22.05
CA LEU A 302 20.38 -20.24 -22.23
C LEU A 302 21.90 -20.28 -22.05
N THR A 303 22.39 -21.21 -21.24
CA THR A 303 23.83 -21.46 -21.09
C THR A 303 24.16 -22.90 -21.42
N LYS A 304 25.08 -23.10 -22.38
CA LYS A 304 25.79 -24.38 -22.52
C LYS A 304 26.73 -24.53 -21.32
N MET A 305 26.24 -25.19 -20.29
CA MET A 305 27.01 -25.51 -19.09
C MET A 305 28.27 -26.29 -19.47
N LYS A 306 29.43 -25.97 -18.86
CA LYS A 306 30.69 -26.71 -19.03
C LYS A 306 30.63 -28.15 -18.48
N TYR A 307 29.56 -28.47 -17.77
CA TYR A 307 29.24 -29.82 -17.35
C TYR A 307 28.59 -30.50 -18.55
N ASN A 308 29.11 -31.64 -19.01
CA ASN A 308 28.47 -32.47 -20.04
C ASN A 308 27.12 -32.96 -19.53
N LEU A 309 26.10 -32.11 -19.58
CA LEU A 309 24.74 -32.39 -19.17
C LEU A 309 23.97 -32.89 -20.39
N GLU A 310 23.10 -33.87 -20.16
CA GLU A 310 22.17 -34.40 -21.18
C GLU A 310 21.07 -33.39 -21.55
N PHE A 311 21.01 -32.25 -20.86
CA PHE A 311 20.05 -31.17 -21.06
C PHE A 311 20.72 -29.80 -20.93
N HIS A 312 20.07 -28.77 -21.47
CA HIS A 312 20.53 -27.38 -21.44
C HIS A 312 19.57 -26.53 -20.61
N PRO A 313 19.90 -26.21 -19.35
CA PRO A 313 19.03 -25.39 -18.51
C PRO A 313 19.01 -23.93 -18.98
N GLU A 314 17.84 -23.30 -18.88
CA GLU A 314 17.76 -21.85 -18.82
C GLU A 314 18.30 -21.34 -17.49
N ILE A 315 18.90 -20.16 -17.48
CA ILE A 315 19.41 -19.51 -16.28
C ILE A 315 18.64 -18.22 -16.05
N LEU A 316 17.91 -18.17 -14.94
CA LEU A 316 17.30 -16.97 -14.37
C LEU A 316 18.30 -16.37 -13.38
N GLU A 317 18.92 -15.24 -13.76
CA GLU A 317 19.86 -14.54 -12.88
C GLU A 317 19.16 -13.39 -12.14
N MET A 318 19.33 -13.39 -10.82
CA MET A 318 18.63 -12.48 -9.91
C MET A 318 19.55 -11.97 -8.82
N VAL A 319 19.15 -10.89 -8.16
CA VAL A 319 19.84 -10.35 -6.98
C VAL A 319 18.87 -10.06 -5.84
N MET A 320 19.27 -10.39 -4.61
CA MET A 320 18.60 -9.99 -3.37
C MET A 320 19.60 -9.35 -2.40
N VAL A 321 19.10 -8.45 -1.55
CA VAL A 321 19.89 -7.85 -0.47
C VAL A 321 19.61 -8.63 0.82
N ASN A 322 20.66 -9.12 1.46
CA ASN A 322 20.58 -9.79 2.74
C ASN A 322 20.53 -8.77 3.89
N ALA A 323 19.40 -8.08 3.99
CA ALA A 323 19.12 -7.17 5.08
C ALA A 323 17.65 -7.26 5.47
N ASN A 324 17.39 -7.23 6.77
CA ASN A 324 16.07 -7.40 7.34
C ASN A 324 15.88 -6.48 8.54
N ARG A 325 14.78 -5.74 8.56
CA ARG A 325 14.35 -4.98 9.74
C ARG A 325 13.34 -5.75 10.59
N ASP A 326 12.99 -6.97 10.24
CA ASP A 326 11.95 -7.72 10.94
C ASP A 326 12.49 -8.31 12.25
N HIS A 327 12.55 -7.46 13.27
CA HIS A 327 13.03 -7.72 14.63
C HIS A 327 12.07 -7.04 15.63
N ILE A 328 11.93 -7.59 16.85
CA ILE A 328 10.99 -7.08 17.86
C ILE A 328 11.23 -5.61 18.22
N SER A 329 12.49 -5.15 18.18
CA SER A 329 12.85 -3.75 18.49
C SER A 329 12.28 -2.72 17.50
N THR A 330 11.74 -3.15 16.36
CA THR A 330 10.98 -2.24 15.49
C THR A 330 9.70 -1.71 16.12
N MET A 331 9.14 -2.42 17.10
CA MET A 331 7.99 -1.94 17.88
C MET A 331 8.38 -0.76 18.78
N GLU A 332 9.65 -0.61 19.13
CA GLU A 332 10.16 0.50 19.95
C GLU A 332 10.30 1.81 19.17
N LEU A 333 10.09 1.79 17.86
CA LEU A 333 10.18 2.98 17.01
C LEU A 333 8.94 3.88 17.09
N GLY A 334 7.79 3.36 17.57
CA GLY A 334 6.55 4.13 17.64
C GLY A 334 6.23 4.86 16.34
N ASP A 335 6.05 6.18 16.41
CA ASP A 335 5.72 7.06 15.28
C ASP A 335 6.80 7.12 14.19
N ASP A 336 8.06 6.80 14.52
CA ASP A 336 9.18 6.80 13.58
C ASP A 336 9.24 5.50 12.73
N SER A 337 8.39 4.49 13.03
CA SER A 337 8.35 3.20 12.32
C SER A 337 8.17 3.35 10.81
N ASP A 338 7.31 4.27 10.36
CA ASP A 338 7.03 4.46 8.93
C ASP A 338 8.18 5.13 8.18
N ILE A 339 8.80 6.16 8.77
CA ILE A 339 9.97 6.83 8.16
C ILE A 339 11.19 5.89 8.17
N ALA A 340 11.40 5.15 9.25
CA ALA A 340 12.42 4.11 9.32
C ALA A 340 12.17 3.01 8.28
N ARG A 341 10.90 2.69 8.00
CA ARG A 341 10.51 1.75 6.94
C ARG A 341 10.90 2.24 5.56
N LYS A 342 10.55 3.49 5.24
CA LYS A 342 10.88 4.13 3.95
C LYS A 342 12.39 4.19 3.75
N ILE A 343 13.13 4.76 4.70
CA ILE A 343 14.60 4.90 4.61
C ILE A 343 15.28 3.56 4.36
N PHE A 344 14.95 2.54 5.15
CA PHE A 344 15.52 1.20 4.97
C PHE A 344 15.16 0.60 3.60
N GLY A 345 13.91 0.74 3.17
CA GLY A 345 13.46 0.28 1.85
C GLY A 345 14.25 0.92 0.72
N THR A 346 14.47 2.24 0.78
CA THR A 346 15.27 3.00 -0.18
C THR A 346 16.75 2.56 -0.15
N MET A 347 17.33 2.31 1.03
CA MET A 347 18.72 1.80 1.15
C MET A 347 18.90 0.40 0.55
N VAL A 348 17.92 -0.49 0.76
CA VAL A 348 17.90 -1.83 0.15
C VAL A 348 17.77 -1.71 -1.38
N ALA A 349 16.91 -0.83 -1.88
CA ALA A 349 16.77 -0.57 -3.31
C ALA A 349 18.07 -0.05 -3.92
N LEU A 350 18.70 0.95 -3.31
CA LEU A 350 19.97 1.52 -3.73
C LEU A 350 21.06 0.46 -3.89
N THR A 351 21.28 -0.33 -2.83
CA THR A 351 22.32 -1.37 -2.82
C THR A 351 22.12 -2.38 -3.94
N ARG A 352 20.86 -2.76 -4.19
CA ARG A 352 20.49 -3.67 -5.27
C ARG A 352 20.68 -3.07 -6.66
N ILE A 353 20.27 -1.82 -6.86
CA ILE A 353 20.40 -1.12 -8.14
C ILE A 353 21.88 -0.92 -8.48
N GLU A 354 22.72 -0.54 -7.52
CA GLU A 354 24.15 -0.42 -7.75
C GLU A 354 24.79 -1.73 -8.21
N PHE A 355 24.39 -2.85 -7.60
CA PHE A 355 24.83 -4.15 -8.07
C PHE A 355 24.36 -4.41 -9.50
N ALA A 356 23.10 -4.10 -9.81
CA ALA A 356 22.53 -4.26 -11.15
C ALA A 356 23.29 -3.42 -12.19
N VAL A 357 23.65 -2.16 -11.91
CA VAL A 357 24.49 -1.33 -12.80
C VAL A 357 25.83 -2.01 -13.08
N LYS A 358 26.55 -2.44 -12.03
CA LYS A 358 27.85 -3.12 -12.18
C LYS A 358 27.71 -4.42 -12.96
N PHE A 359 26.63 -5.16 -12.72
CA PHE A 359 26.32 -6.40 -13.41
C PHE A 359 26.03 -6.17 -14.89
N CYS A 360 25.18 -5.20 -15.24
CA CYS A 360 24.82 -4.86 -16.63
C CYS A 360 26.06 -4.41 -17.41
N LYS A 361 26.90 -3.57 -16.79
CA LYS A 361 28.18 -3.14 -17.36
C LYS A 361 29.11 -4.31 -17.66
N LYS A 362 29.30 -5.22 -16.69
CA LYS A 362 30.12 -6.43 -16.85
C LYS A 362 29.59 -7.35 -17.98
N ASN A 363 28.28 -7.40 -18.16
CA ASN A 363 27.61 -8.24 -19.15
C ASN A 363 27.26 -7.51 -20.47
N LYS A 364 27.72 -6.27 -20.65
CA LYS A 364 27.50 -5.44 -21.86
C LYS A 364 26.01 -5.18 -22.17
N MET A 365 25.17 -5.07 -21.15
CA MET A 365 23.73 -4.79 -21.27
C MET A 365 23.47 -3.28 -21.19
N LYS A 366 23.83 -2.54 -22.25
CA LYS A 366 23.85 -1.06 -22.23
C LYS A 366 22.51 -0.40 -21.87
N VAL A 367 21.41 -0.88 -22.45
CA VAL A 367 20.07 -0.31 -22.21
C VAL A 367 19.69 -0.42 -20.74
N ASP A 368 19.88 -1.60 -20.15
CA ASP A 368 19.59 -1.82 -18.74
C ASP A 368 20.60 -1.07 -17.83
N GLU A 369 21.87 -0.96 -18.22
CA GLU A 369 22.88 -0.18 -17.49
C GLU A 369 22.46 1.29 -17.36
N GLU A 370 22.03 1.91 -18.46
CA GLU A 370 21.55 3.30 -18.49
C GLU A 370 20.27 3.50 -17.67
N ALA A 371 19.32 2.56 -17.79
CA ALA A 371 18.09 2.58 -17.02
C ALA A 371 18.37 2.46 -15.51
N PHE A 372 19.16 1.48 -15.08
CA PHE A 372 19.51 1.30 -13.68
C PHE A 372 20.35 2.46 -13.14
N SER A 373 21.21 3.08 -13.95
CA SER A 373 21.98 4.26 -13.56
C SER A 373 21.11 5.50 -13.36
N THR A 374 20.00 5.59 -14.08
CA THR A 374 19.01 6.66 -13.89
C THR A 374 18.22 6.43 -12.60
N LEU A 375 17.70 5.22 -12.41
CA LEU A 375 16.98 4.83 -11.19
C LEU A 375 17.88 4.93 -9.94
N LEU A 376 19.18 4.67 -10.07
CA LEU A 376 20.16 4.84 -8.98
C LEU A 376 20.17 6.29 -8.49
N ARG A 377 20.31 7.25 -9.41
CA ARG A 377 20.34 8.69 -9.09
C ARG A 377 19.04 9.16 -8.45
N GLU A 378 17.91 8.67 -8.93
CA GLU A 378 16.59 8.95 -8.34
C GLU A 378 16.52 8.47 -6.89
N LYS A 379 16.94 7.23 -6.62
CA LYS A 379 16.93 6.65 -5.28
C LYS A 379 17.97 7.27 -4.34
N GLU A 380 19.09 7.77 -4.87
CA GLU A 380 20.09 8.51 -4.08
C GLU A 380 19.50 9.83 -3.59
N ASN A 381 18.83 10.56 -4.48
CA ASN A 381 18.11 11.79 -4.14
C ASN A 381 16.96 11.52 -3.15
N GLU A 382 16.19 10.46 -3.36
CA GLU A 382 15.12 10.05 -2.44
C GLU A 382 15.67 9.75 -1.04
N LEU A 383 16.74 8.96 -0.93
CA LEU A 383 17.36 8.66 0.36
C LEU A 383 17.89 9.92 1.04
N GLN A 384 18.56 10.80 0.29
CA GLN A 384 19.07 12.05 0.82
C GLN A 384 17.94 12.92 1.35
N ASN A 385 16.85 13.08 0.60
CA ASN A 385 15.65 13.78 1.06
C ASN A 385 15.07 13.14 2.34
N LEU A 386 14.93 11.81 2.39
CA LEU A 386 14.39 11.12 3.58
C LEU A 386 15.29 11.26 4.82
N LEU A 387 16.61 11.33 4.63
CA LEU A 387 17.56 11.61 5.71
C LEU A 387 17.48 13.08 6.13
N ASP A 388 17.35 14.01 5.18
CA ASP A 388 17.29 15.46 5.38
C ASP A 388 15.92 15.98 5.86
N LEU A 389 14.85 15.20 5.74
CA LEU A 389 13.51 15.55 6.25
C LEU A 389 13.48 15.83 7.77
N GLU A 390 14.58 15.58 8.50
CA GLU A 390 14.76 16.06 9.89
C GLU A 390 15.62 17.33 10.05
N ASN A 391 16.47 17.70 9.10
CA ASN A 391 16.86 19.12 8.98
C ASN A 391 15.64 20.00 8.64
N VAL A 392 14.54 19.35 8.27
CA VAL A 392 13.19 19.89 8.04
C VAL A 392 12.21 19.48 9.17
N LYS A 393 12.64 18.84 10.28
CA LYS A 393 11.79 18.62 11.49
C LYS A 393 11.59 19.87 12.34
N THR A 394 12.26 20.96 11.98
CA THR A 394 11.67 22.29 11.99
C THR A 394 11.91 22.85 10.61
N SER A 395 11.08 22.48 9.65
CA SER A 395 11.08 23.10 8.34
C SER A 395 11.13 24.58 8.63
N LYS A 396 12.20 25.25 8.22
CA LYS A 396 12.25 26.70 8.30
C LYS A 396 10.97 27.25 7.69
N ASN A 397 10.31 26.55 6.75
CA ASN A 397 8.99 26.89 6.24
C ASN A 397 7.81 26.54 7.16
N VAL A 398 7.78 25.45 7.95
CA VAL A 398 6.70 25.17 8.92
C VAL A 398 6.86 26.03 10.17
N GLN A 399 8.08 26.19 10.67
CA GLN A 399 8.36 27.11 11.76
C GLN A 399 8.19 28.54 11.28
N THR A 400 8.55 28.92 10.05
CA THR A 400 8.18 30.24 9.47
C THR A 400 6.68 30.32 9.17
N LEU A 401 5.97 29.25 8.83
CA LEU A 401 4.51 29.27 8.65
C LEU A 401 3.82 29.49 10.01
N LEU A 402 4.17 28.71 11.03
CA LEU A 402 3.70 28.86 12.40
C LEU A 402 4.16 30.20 13.02
N THR A 403 5.38 30.64 12.75
CA THR A 403 5.91 31.94 13.20
C THR A 403 5.31 33.08 12.40
N ASN A 404 4.92 32.91 11.13
CA ASN A 404 4.16 33.90 10.36
C ASN A 404 2.68 33.93 10.77
N ILE A 405 2.12 32.81 11.22
CA ILE A 405 0.81 32.74 11.88
C ILE A 405 0.87 33.48 13.22
N TYR A 406 1.96 33.30 13.97
CA TYR A 406 2.15 33.89 15.30
C TYR A 406 2.62 35.36 15.25
N ASN A 407 3.35 35.74 14.20
CA ASN A 407 3.94 37.09 14.01
C ASN A 407 3.25 37.91 12.90
N SER A 408 2.22 37.40 12.22
CA SER A 408 1.37 38.27 11.41
C SER A 408 0.71 39.25 12.37
N LYS A 409 1.24 40.47 12.40
CA LYS A 409 0.68 41.62 13.11
C LYS A 409 -0.63 42.08 12.43
N ALA A 410 -1.56 41.17 12.19
CA ALA A 410 -2.95 41.52 11.94
C ALA A 410 -3.55 41.88 13.30
N ASP A 411 -3.22 43.07 13.80
CA ASP A 411 -3.69 43.72 15.04
C ASP A 411 -4.61 42.85 15.95
N TRP A 412 -4.00 41.90 16.66
CA TRP A 412 -4.69 40.88 17.47
C TRP A 412 -4.99 41.36 18.90
N THR A 413 -5.22 42.65 19.11
CA THR A 413 -5.15 43.27 20.45
C THR A 413 -6.49 43.55 21.16
N ASP A 414 -7.63 43.07 20.65
CA ASP A 414 -8.93 43.25 21.33
C ASP A 414 -9.60 41.90 21.67
N VAL A 415 -9.34 41.42 22.89
CA VAL A 415 -9.46 40.02 23.34
C VAL A 415 -10.57 39.85 24.38
N ASN A 416 -11.84 39.98 24.00
CA ASN A 416 -12.93 39.53 24.89
C ASN A 416 -14.12 38.81 24.19
N ASP A 417 -14.20 38.80 22.85
CA ASP A 417 -15.22 38.02 22.10
C ASP A 417 -14.65 37.25 20.87
N ARG A 418 -13.33 37.36 20.60
CA ARG A 418 -12.72 36.98 19.31
C ARG A 418 -12.07 35.58 19.22
N GLU A 419 -12.12 34.76 20.26
CA GLU A 419 -11.54 33.39 20.20
C GLU A 419 -12.42 32.38 19.45
N LEU A 420 -13.72 32.65 19.24
CA LEU A 420 -14.58 31.76 18.46
C LEU A 420 -14.35 31.94 16.95
N PHE A 421 -14.06 30.83 16.26
CA PHE A 421 -13.96 30.72 14.79
C PHE A 421 -12.73 31.37 14.16
N SER A 422 -11.64 31.50 14.93
CA SER A 422 -10.39 32.17 14.48
C SER A 422 -9.78 31.52 13.25
N VAL A 423 -9.96 30.21 13.03
CA VAL A 423 -9.40 29.49 11.88
C VAL A 423 -10.20 29.77 10.60
N VAL A 424 -11.53 29.87 10.70
CA VAL A 424 -12.39 30.27 9.56
C VAL A 424 -12.12 31.72 9.16
N ARG A 425 -12.00 32.62 10.15
CA ARG A 425 -11.64 34.02 9.90
C ARG A 425 -10.26 34.13 9.24
N LEU A 426 -9.29 33.36 9.72
CA LEU A 426 -7.97 33.28 9.11
C LEU A 426 -8.04 32.74 7.68
N TYR A 427 -8.85 31.70 7.43
CA TYR A 427 -9.07 31.16 6.07
C TYR A 427 -9.57 32.22 5.10
N SER A 428 -10.55 33.03 5.51
CA SER A 428 -11.14 34.08 4.68
C SER A 428 -10.31 35.36 4.56
N SER A 429 -9.17 35.46 5.28
CA SER A 429 -8.29 36.63 5.20
C SER A 429 -7.29 36.50 4.05
N ASP A 430 -6.86 37.61 3.47
CA ASP A 430 -5.84 37.63 2.41
C ASP A 430 -4.57 36.90 2.83
N GLU A 431 -4.03 37.21 4.01
CA GLU A 431 -2.80 36.60 4.50
C GLU A 431 -2.97 35.12 4.80
N GLY A 432 -4.06 34.73 5.45
CA GLY A 432 -4.28 33.32 5.79
C GLY A 432 -4.54 32.47 4.56
N TYR A 433 -5.39 32.93 3.63
CA TYR A 433 -5.61 32.24 2.36
C TYR A 433 -4.33 32.12 1.56
N SER A 434 -3.64 33.23 1.28
CA SER A 434 -2.47 33.24 0.39
C SER A 434 -1.26 32.50 0.96
N LYS A 435 -1.03 32.53 2.28
CA LYS A 435 0.18 31.93 2.88
C LYS A 435 -0.06 30.52 3.39
N ILE A 436 -1.26 30.22 3.91
CA ILE A 436 -1.53 28.97 4.64
C ILE A 436 -2.41 28.07 3.79
N PHE A 437 -3.63 28.51 3.48
CA PHE A 437 -4.61 27.61 2.89
C PHE A 437 -4.36 27.33 1.41
N SER A 438 -3.81 28.27 0.64
CA SER A 438 -3.33 28.00 -0.72
C SER A 438 -2.22 26.94 -0.74
N SER A 439 -1.34 26.96 0.27
CA SER A 439 -0.27 25.97 0.42
C SER A 439 -0.85 24.61 0.78
N ILE A 440 -1.82 24.56 1.70
CA ILE A 440 -2.56 23.34 2.07
C ILE A 440 -3.25 22.76 0.85
N ASP A 441 -4.01 23.57 0.10
CA ASP A 441 -4.72 23.13 -1.09
C ASP A 441 -3.76 22.58 -2.14
N ARG A 442 -2.59 23.21 -2.32
CA ARG A 442 -1.53 22.69 -3.19
C ARG A 442 -0.98 21.35 -2.69
N ILE A 443 -0.75 21.22 -1.38
CA ILE A 443 -0.24 19.97 -0.77
C ILE A 443 -1.25 18.83 -0.94
N ILE A 444 -2.54 19.10 -0.77
CA ILE A 444 -3.60 18.10 -0.91
C ILE A 444 -3.79 17.68 -2.37
N ARG A 445 -3.62 18.62 -3.33
CA ARG A 445 -3.84 18.39 -4.76
C ARG A 445 -2.61 17.86 -5.51
N ASP A 446 -1.40 18.09 -5.01
CA ASP A 446 -0.16 17.67 -5.67
C ASP A 446 0.19 16.22 -5.30
N HIS A 447 0.15 15.33 -6.29
CA HIS A 447 0.51 13.91 -6.12
C HIS A 447 1.96 13.74 -5.60
N LYS A 448 2.88 14.67 -5.87
CA LYS A 448 4.26 14.61 -5.35
C LYS A 448 4.36 14.95 -3.87
N SER A 449 3.39 15.70 -3.34
CA SER A 449 3.33 16.06 -1.92
C SER A 449 2.94 14.87 -1.03
N THR A 450 2.39 13.79 -1.60
CA THR A 450 2.05 12.53 -0.89
C THR A 450 3.27 11.83 -0.25
N GLU A 451 4.49 12.17 -0.69
CA GLU A 451 5.73 11.62 -0.16
C GLU A 451 6.18 12.31 1.14
N ASN A 452 5.76 13.55 1.39
CA ASN A 452 6.13 14.37 2.55
C ASN A 452 5.08 14.24 3.68
N ILE A 453 5.12 13.13 4.41
CA ILE A 453 4.16 12.81 5.48
C ILE A 453 3.98 13.93 6.51
N PRO A 454 5.04 14.58 7.06
CA PRO A 454 4.86 15.68 8.01
C PRO A 454 4.05 16.86 7.44
N LEU A 455 4.26 17.18 6.17
CA LEU A 455 3.56 18.26 5.48
C LEU A 455 2.08 17.93 5.29
N ILE A 456 1.77 16.70 4.89
CA ILE A 456 0.38 16.20 4.78
C ILE A 456 -0.30 16.20 6.16
N ARG A 457 0.38 15.70 7.21
CA ARG A 457 -0.17 15.70 8.57
C ARG A 457 -0.51 17.12 9.04
N SER A 458 0.36 18.09 8.73
CA SER A 458 0.12 19.50 9.07
C SER A 458 -1.06 20.08 8.29
N ALA A 459 -1.17 19.76 7.00
CA ALA A 459 -2.29 20.16 6.16
C ALA A 459 -3.62 19.58 6.66
N VAL A 460 -3.66 18.27 6.95
CA VAL A 460 -4.83 17.59 7.52
C VAL A 460 -5.20 18.18 8.88
N PHE A 461 -4.23 18.43 9.76
CA PHE A 461 -4.49 19.04 11.07
C PHE A 461 -5.17 20.42 10.94
N LEU A 462 -4.71 21.26 10.01
CA LEU A 462 -5.32 22.58 9.76
C LEU A 462 -6.73 22.47 9.16
N VAL A 463 -6.97 21.50 8.28
CA VAL A 463 -8.32 21.18 7.79
C VAL A 463 -9.23 20.73 8.93
N GLU A 464 -8.73 19.92 9.87
CA GLU A 464 -9.51 19.49 11.04
C GLU A 464 -9.83 20.65 11.99
N LEU A 465 -8.89 21.55 12.25
CA LEU A 465 -9.17 22.76 13.02
C LEU A 465 -10.26 23.61 12.37
N LEU A 466 -10.24 23.74 11.04
CA LEU A 466 -11.28 24.45 10.30
C LEU A 466 -12.63 23.71 10.37
N ASN A 467 -12.65 22.38 10.27
CA ASN A 467 -13.87 21.58 10.46
C ASN A 467 -14.49 21.80 11.85
N ILE A 468 -13.65 21.84 12.89
CA ILE A 468 -14.10 22.10 14.28
C ILE A 468 -14.76 23.47 14.37
N ASP A 469 -14.13 24.51 13.81
CA ASP A 469 -14.67 25.87 13.82
C ASP A 469 -15.99 25.96 13.04
N LEU A 470 -16.07 25.37 11.85
CA LEU A 470 -17.31 25.32 11.05
C LEU A 470 -18.43 24.59 11.79
N PHE A 471 -18.13 23.43 12.39
CA PHE A 471 -19.11 22.66 13.15
C PHE A 471 -19.64 23.44 14.36
N LYS A 472 -18.73 24.08 15.11
CA LYS A 472 -19.08 24.95 16.24
C LYS A 472 -19.90 26.15 15.78
N TYR A 473 -19.56 26.73 14.63
CA TYR A 473 -20.26 27.88 14.05
C TYR A 473 -21.69 27.52 13.67
N CYS A 474 -21.89 26.43 12.94
CA CYS A 474 -23.22 25.91 12.59
C CYS A 474 -24.04 25.51 13.83
N SER A 475 -23.39 24.98 14.87
CA SER A 475 -24.07 24.59 16.11
C SER A 475 -24.58 25.79 16.90
N LEU A 476 -23.80 26.89 16.92
CA LEU A 476 -24.18 28.14 17.59
C LEU A 476 -25.08 29.03 16.73
N ASN A 477 -25.03 28.86 15.41
CA ASN A 477 -25.81 29.63 14.44
C ASN A 477 -26.51 28.68 13.46
N PRO A 478 -27.60 28.01 13.88
CA PRO A 478 -28.29 27.01 13.06
C PRO A 478 -28.83 27.56 11.72
N GLN A 479 -29.04 28.87 11.61
CA GLN A 479 -29.44 29.52 10.36
C GLN A 479 -28.40 29.42 9.23
N PHE A 480 -27.12 29.21 9.57
CA PHE A 480 -26.03 29.00 8.60
C PHE A 480 -25.68 27.52 8.43
N ALA A 481 -26.33 26.63 9.17
CA ALA A 481 -26.27 25.19 8.93
C ALA A 481 -27.17 24.80 7.75
N ASN A 482 -26.92 23.63 7.17
CA ASN A 482 -27.73 23.06 6.08
C ASN A 482 -27.88 23.97 4.85
N PHE A 483 -26.83 24.71 4.47
CA PHE A 483 -26.90 25.57 3.30
C PHE A 483 -27.38 24.76 2.07
N SER A 484 -28.41 25.28 1.41
CA SER A 484 -28.89 24.78 0.12
C SER A 484 -29.26 25.96 -0.76
N GLY A 485 -28.85 25.91 -2.01
CA GLY A 485 -28.97 27.00 -2.96
C GLY A 485 -27.95 26.88 -4.08
N THR A 486 -27.90 27.88 -4.95
CA THR A 486 -26.88 27.96 -6.01
C THR A 486 -25.75 28.87 -5.54
N VAL A 487 -24.52 28.40 -5.72
CA VAL A 487 -23.29 29.18 -5.52
C VAL A 487 -22.45 29.18 -6.79
N TYR A 488 -21.60 30.18 -6.91
CA TYR A 488 -20.84 30.50 -8.10
C TYR A 488 -19.37 30.62 -7.76
N ARG A 489 -18.52 30.04 -8.60
CA ARG A 489 -17.06 30.19 -8.50
C ARG A 489 -16.49 30.57 -9.85
N GLY A 490 -15.83 31.73 -9.91
CA GLY A 490 -15.08 32.16 -11.07
C GLY A 490 -13.79 31.38 -11.21
N LEU A 491 -13.45 30.99 -12.43
CA LEU A 491 -12.26 30.23 -12.77
C LEU A 491 -11.49 30.89 -13.92
N ALA A 492 -10.17 30.79 -13.80
CA ALA A 492 -9.17 31.16 -14.80
C ALA A 492 -8.55 29.86 -15.32
N LEU A 493 -9.01 29.35 -16.46
CA LEU A 493 -8.57 28.03 -16.95
C LEU A 493 -7.51 28.16 -18.04
N THR A 494 -6.50 27.30 -18.01
CA THR A 494 -5.65 27.12 -19.19
C THR A 494 -6.45 26.40 -20.29
N ARG A 495 -5.94 26.42 -21.54
CA ARG A 495 -6.57 25.65 -22.62
C ARG A 495 -6.66 24.15 -22.29
N GLU A 496 -5.64 23.62 -21.62
CA GLU A 496 -5.57 22.20 -21.23
C GLU A 496 -6.62 21.87 -20.15
N ASP A 497 -6.76 22.72 -19.13
CA ASP A 497 -7.76 22.53 -18.07
C ASP A 497 -9.18 22.62 -18.63
N LEU A 498 -9.43 23.61 -19.49
CA LEU A 498 -10.72 23.76 -20.16
C LEU A 498 -11.04 22.52 -21.00
N HIS A 499 -10.09 22.06 -21.82
CA HIS A 499 -10.27 20.87 -22.64
C HIS A 499 -10.49 19.61 -21.80
N SER A 500 -9.87 19.52 -20.62
CA SER A 500 -10.07 18.42 -19.68
C SER A 500 -11.49 18.39 -19.13
N LEU A 501 -12.05 19.56 -18.78
CA LEU A 501 -13.44 19.68 -18.34
C LEU A 501 -14.43 19.38 -19.48
N GLU A 502 -14.18 19.89 -20.69
CA GLU A 502 -14.98 19.58 -21.87
C GLU A 502 -14.96 18.07 -22.19
N THR A 503 -13.78 17.44 -22.12
CA THR A 503 -13.64 16.00 -22.32
C THR A 503 -14.41 15.23 -21.26
N LEU A 504 -14.33 15.64 -19.99
CA LEU A 504 -15.10 15.03 -18.92
C LEU A 504 -16.60 15.10 -19.20
N MET A 505 -17.11 16.21 -19.74
CA MET A 505 -18.52 16.36 -20.12
C MET A 505 -18.98 15.37 -21.21
N THR A 506 -18.07 14.85 -22.04
CA THR A 506 -18.41 13.87 -23.08
C THR A 506 -18.50 12.42 -22.57
N LYS A 507 -18.03 12.15 -21.35
CA LYS A 507 -18.03 10.79 -20.77
C LYS A 507 -19.46 10.33 -20.40
N PRO A 508 -19.68 9.03 -20.10
CA PRO A 508 -20.92 8.58 -19.48
C PRO A 508 -21.19 9.31 -18.15
N ILE A 509 -22.46 9.54 -17.79
CA ILE A 509 -22.83 10.31 -16.59
C ILE A 509 -22.23 9.74 -15.29
N SER A 510 -21.99 8.42 -15.24
CA SER A 510 -21.32 7.72 -14.13
C SER A 510 -19.88 8.15 -13.89
N ASP A 511 -19.25 8.78 -14.89
CA ASP A 511 -17.83 9.14 -14.88
C ASP A 511 -17.64 10.66 -14.82
N ARG A 512 -18.74 11.45 -14.92
CA ARG A 512 -18.71 12.92 -14.95
C ARG A 512 -18.64 13.52 -13.54
N TYR A 513 -17.61 13.15 -12.79
CA TYR A 513 -17.39 13.63 -11.42
C TYR A 513 -16.11 14.44 -11.28
N ILE A 514 -16.17 15.50 -10.48
CA ILE A 514 -15.00 16.20 -9.96
C ILE A 514 -15.03 16.07 -8.45
N ALA A 515 -13.94 15.54 -7.89
CA ALA A 515 -13.77 15.39 -6.46
C ALA A 515 -12.50 16.11 -6.04
N VAL A 516 -12.58 16.86 -4.93
CA VAL A 516 -11.40 17.36 -4.22
C VAL A 516 -11.50 16.86 -2.78
N PRO A 517 -11.12 15.60 -2.52
CA PRO A 517 -11.18 15.04 -1.17
C PRO A 517 -10.36 15.90 -0.20
N LEU A 518 -10.93 16.22 0.96
CA LEU A 518 -10.32 17.07 2.01
C LEU A 518 -9.98 18.51 1.59
N GLY A 519 -10.19 18.88 0.33
CA GLY A 519 -9.99 20.25 -0.13
C GLY A 519 -11.10 21.18 0.33
N LEU A 520 -10.78 22.46 0.38
CA LEU A 520 -11.73 23.53 0.64
C LEU A 520 -11.97 24.31 -0.66
N MET A 521 -13.20 24.76 -0.86
CA MET A 521 -13.54 25.58 -2.02
C MET A 521 -14.45 26.72 -1.60
N ALA A 522 -13.95 27.94 -1.72
CA ALA A 522 -14.75 29.15 -1.59
C ALA A 522 -15.65 29.34 -2.83
N ALA A 523 -16.91 29.67 -2.61
CA ALA A 523 -17.85 30.07 -3.66
C ALA A 523 -18.71 31.23 -3.14
N SER A 524 -19.32 32.00 -4.03
CA SER A 524 -20.22 33.10 -3.66
C SER A 524 -21.66 32.73 -3.98
N THR A 525 -22.63 33.20 -3.18
CA THR A 525 -24.04 33.17 -3.58
C THR A 525 -24.38 34.19 -4.67
N ASP A 526 -23.44 35.08 -5.03
CA ASP A 526 -23.63 36.13 -6.02
C ASP A 526 -22.82 35.86 -7.29
N GLU A 527 -23.52 35.62 -8.40
CA GLU A 527 -22.92 35.36 -9.70
C GLU A 527 -21.99 36.49 -10.17
N LYS A 528 -22.35 37.75 -9.87
CA LYS A 528 -21.55 38.90 -10.28
C LYS A 528 -20.21 38.95 -9.55
N ILE A 529 -20.14 38.44 -8.34
CA ILE A 529 -18.90 38.37 -7.57
C ILE A 529 -17.99 37.33 -8.21
N ALA A 530 -18.52 36.15 -8.57
CA ALA A 530 -17.76 35.15 -9.32
C ALA A 530 -17.22 35.69 -10.66
N GLU A 531 -17.99 36.50 -11.39
CA GLU A 531 -17.54 37.18 -12.61
C GLU A 531 -16.39 38.17 -12.35
N GLN A 532 -16.38 38.89 -11.22
CA GLN A 532 -15.30 39.82 -10.87
C GLN A 532 -13.96 39.11 -10.66
N PHE A 533 -13.98 37.87 -10.14
CA PHE A 533 -12.77 37.05 -10.00
C PHE A 533 -12.19 36.62 -11.35
N ILE A 534 -13.01 36.58 -12.40
CA ILE A 534 -12.58 36.29 -13.78
C ILE A 534 -12.01 37.55 -14.44
N GLY A 535 -12.61 38.71 -14.21
CA GLY A 535 -12.30 39.98 -14.90
C GLY A 535 -10.91 40.58 -14.64
N LYS A 536 -10.06 39.94 -13.83
CA LYS A 536 -8.69 40.39 -13.50
C LYS A 536 -7.61 39.78 -14.42
N LEU A 537 -7.99 39.06 -15.48
CA LEU A 537 -7.07 38.27 -16.30
C LEU A 537 -6.84 38.95 -17.66
N GLU A 538 -5.63 39.49 -17.87
CA GLU A 538 -5.21 40.10 -19.15
C GLU A 538 -4.49 39.12 -20.10
N ASP A 539 -4.40 37.83 -19.74
CA ASP A 539 -3.69 36.81 -20.52
C ASP A 539 -4.61 36.15 -21.58
N GLU A 540 -4.22 36.25 -22.86
CA GLU A 540 -4.94 35.66 -23.99
C GLU A 540 -4.99 34.12 -23.96
N ASN A 541 -4.16 33.46 -23.15
CA ASN A 541 -4.14 31.99 -23.00
C ASN A 541 -5.02 31.49 -21.86
N ILE A 542 -5.69 32.39 -21.14
CA ILE A 542 -6.59 32.05 -20.03
C ILE A 542 -8.04 32.18 -20.48
N PHE A 543 -8.78 31.08 -20.31
CA PHE A 543 -10.17 30.97 -20.67
C PHE A 543 -11.05 31.21 -19.44
N PRO A 544 -11.98 32.18 -19.50
CA PRO A 544 -12.86 32.48 -18.40
C PRO A 544 -13.93 31.38 -18.25
N ALA A 545 -14.14 30.90 -17.03
CA ALA A 545 -15.19 29.94 -16.73
C ALA A 545 -15.89 30.21 -15.40
N ILE A 546 -17.15 29.80 -15.27
CA ILE A 546 -17.92 29.80 -14.03
C ILE A 546 -18.31 28.36 -13.70
N MET A 547 -18.05 27.94 -12.46
CA MET A 547 -18.75 26.81 -11.87
C MET A 547 -20.03 27.33 -11.24
N LYS A 548 -21.18 26.89 -11.75
CA LYS A 548 -22.49 27.11 -11.14
C LYS A 548 -22.89 25.85 -10.42
N ILE A 549 -22.85 25.91 -9.09
CA ILE A 549 -22.91 24.75 -8.20
C ILE A 549 -24.25 24.78 -7.47
N HIS A 550 -25.08 23.78 -7.73
CA HIS A 550 -26.32 23.52 -7.01
C HIS A 550 -26.01 22.71 -5.76
N VAL A 551 -26.07 23.36 -4.59
CA VAL A 551 -25.92 22.71 -3.30
C VAL A 551 -27.29 22.26 -2.80
N ILE A 552 -27.48 20.96 -2.68
CA ILE A 552 -28.74 20.35 -2.27
C ILE A 552 -28.58 19.57 -0.97
N ASN A 553 -29.58 19.60 -0.10
CA ASN A 553 -29.59 18.79 1.11
C ASN A 553 -30.13 17.38 0.82
N MET A 554 -29.70 16.40 1.61
CA MET A 554 -30.35 15.09 1.64
C MET A 554 -31.82 15.27 2.07
N LYS A 555 -32.75 14.60 1.38
CA LYS A 555 -34.17 14.64 1.76
C LYS A 555 -34.36 14.19 3.21
N GLU A 556 -35.24 14.86 3.94
CA GLU A 556 -35.48 14.61 5.36
C GLU A 556 -35.82 13.14 5.65
N ASN A 557 -36.64 12.49 4.81
CA ASN A 557 -36.98 11.07 4.96
C ASN A 557 -35.76 10.15 4.80
N ASN A 558 -34.86 10.47 3.88
CA ASN A 558 -33.62 9.71 3.65
C ASN A 558 -32.64 9.89 4.81
N LEU A 559 -32.52 11.12 5.30
CA LEU A 559 -31.71 11.45 6.46
C LEU A 559 -32.22 10.75 7.71
N LYS A 560 -33.53 10.83 7.96
CA LYS A 560 -34.20 10.17 9.08
C LYS A 560 -34.02 8.65 9.03
N LEU A 561 -34.22 8.05 7.86
CA LEU A 561 -33.98 6.62 7.64
C LEU A 561 -32.56 6.20 8.03
N TYR A 562 -31.56 7.01 7.67
CA TYR A 562 -30.17 6.75 8.03
C TYR A 562 -29.93 6.86 9.54
N ILE A 563 -30.41 7.95 10.15
CA ILE A 563 -30.25 8.22 11.59
C ILE A 563 -30.94 7.15 12.42
N ASP A 564 -32.19 6.81 12.10
CA ASP A 564 -32.99 5.81 12.82
C ASP A 564 -32.33 4.42 12.78
N ARG A 565 -31.65 4.06 11.67
CA ARG A 565 -31.01 2.76 11.51
C ARG A 565 -29.65 2.67 12.19
N TYR A 566 -28.81 3.69 12.06
CA TYR A 566 -27.41 3.61 12.50
C TYR A 566 -27.11 4.42 13.76
N ASN A 567 -28.07 5.20 14.28
CA ASN A 567 -27.89 6.12 15.40
C ASN A 567 -26.63 7.00 15.23
N SER A 568 -26.37 7.45 13.99
CA SER A 568 -25.18 8.21 13.64
C SER A 568 -25.53 9.63 13.19
N VAL A 569 -24.66 10.58 13.52
CA VAL A 569 -24.78 11.97 13.12
C VAL A 569 -24.34 12.13 11.66
N VAL A 570 -25.24 12.65 10.84
CA VAL A 570 -24.93 13.20 9.53
C VAL A 570 -24.87 14.72 9.68
N SER A 571 -23.72 15.29 9.37
CA SER A 571 -23.52 16.74 9.41
C SER A 571 -23.74 17.36 8.03
N THR A 572 -24.07 18.64 7.99
CA THR A 572 -24.24 19.44 6.77
C THR A 572 -23.22 20.56 6.70
N ILE A 573 -22.01 20.28 7.21
CA ILE A 573 -20.87 21.20 7.14
C ILE A 573 -20.14 21.14 5.79
N CYS A 574 -20.69 20.39 4.83
CA CYS A 574 -20.15 20.28 3.47
C CYS A 574 -20.33 21.59 2.67
N ALA A 575 -21.31 22.41 3.05
CA ALA A 575 -21.46 23.78 2.57
C ALA A 575 -21.95 24.65 3.73
N VAL A 576 -21.19 25.69 4.07
CA VAL A 576 -21.50 26.60 5.18
C VAL A 576 -21.41 28.04 4.68
N ASP A 577 -22.46 28.82 4.89
CA ASP A 577 -22.42 30.26 4.66
C ASP A 577 -21.55 30.90 5.75
N ILE A 578 -20.39 31.40 5.35
CA ILE A 578 -19.43 32.04 6.25
C ILE A 578 -19.35 33.55 6.01
N SER A 579 -20.34 34.15 5.33
CA SER A 579 -20.35 35.58 5.01
C SER A 579 -20.21 36.46 6.26
N GLU A 580 -20.81 36.09 7.39
CA GLU A 580 -20.68 36.84 8.65
C GLU A 580 -19.34 36.63 9.39
N LEU A 581 -18.60 35.56 9.05
CA LEU A 581 -17.27 35.30 9.59
C LEU A 581 -16.16 35.86 8.70
N SER A 582 -16.42 35.94 7.40
CA SER A 582 -15.45 36.32 6.39
C SER A 582 -14.88 37.72 6.64
N GLY A 583 -13.60 37.90 6.30
CA GLY A 583 -13.00 39.24 6.21
C GLY A 583 -13.66 40.13 5.16
N TYR A 584 -14.42 39.52 4.24
CA TYR A 584 -15.12 40.18 3.12
C TYR A 584 -16.60 39.76 3.07
N PRO A 585 -17.45 40.22 4.01
CA PRO A 585 -18.87 39.82 4.06
C PRO A 585 -19.64 40.11 2.77
N GLU A 586 -19.25 41.15 2.03
CA GLU A 586 -19.82 41.51 0.74
C GLU A 586 -19.64 40.43 -0.33
N GLU A 587 -18.65 39.55 -0.19
CA GLU A 587 -18.42 38.42 -1.09
C GLU A 587 -19.46 37.31 -0.95
N LYS A 588 -20.27 37.35 0.12
CA LYS A 588 -21.32 36.36 0.43
C LYS A 588 -20.81 34.92 0.30
N GLU A 589 -19.66 34.68 0.91
CA GLU A 589 -18.90 33.45 0.77
C GLU A 589 -19.61 32.25 1.42
N VAL A 590 -19.71 31.17 0.65
CA VAL A 590 -20.07 29.84 1.12
C VAL A 590 -18.85 28.95 0.95
N LEU A 591 -18.39 28.38 2.07
CA LEU A 591 -17.26 27.48 2.09
C LEU A 591 -17.73 26.05 1.87
N LEU A 592 -17.23 25.43 0.79
CA LEU A 592 -17.52 24.04 0.43
C LEU A 592 -16.39 23.12 0.92
N ARG A 593 -16.74 22.10 1.70
CA ARG A 593 -15.78 21.17 2.33
C ARG A 593 -15.81 19.81 1.65
N GLY A 594 -14.62 19.32 1.26
CA GLY A 594 -14.45 18.04 0.56
C GLY A 594 -15.35 17.91 -0.67
N PRO A 595 -15.37 18.91 -1.57
CA PRO A 595 -16.40 18.99 -2.59
C PRO A 595 -16.37 17.79 -3.54
N PHE A 596 -17.56 17.24 -3.78
CA PHE A 596 -17.81 16.17 -4.73
C PHE A 596 -18.95 16.60 -5.66
N PHE A 597 -18.59 16.93 -6.89
CA PHE A 597 -19.49 17.47 -7.90
C PHE A 597 -19.82 16.43 -8.95
N GLN A 598 -21.10 16.29 -9.26
CA GLN A 598 -21.54 15.71 -10.52
C GLN A 598 -21.71 16.82 -11.54
N LEU A 599 -21.11 16.68 -12.72
CA LEU A 599 -21.35 17.60 -13.81
C LEU A 599 -22.66 17.25 -14.51
N LEU A 600 -23.49 18.28 -14.72
CA LEU A 600 -24.81 18.18 -15.31
C LEU A 600 -24.84 18.73 -16.74
N GLY A 601 -24.13 19.83 -16.99
CA GLY A 601 -24.16 20.52 -18.27
C GLY A 601 -23.04 21.52 -18.42
N THR A 602 -22.81 21.93 -19.67
CA THR A 602 -21.93 23.05 -19.99
C THR A 602 -22.64 23.96 -21.00
N THR A 603 -22.50 25.27 -20.82
CA THR A 603 -23.00 26.26 -21.78
C THR A 603 -21.91 27.29 -22.05
N VAL A 604 -21.90 27.86 -23.26
CA VAL A 604 -20.97 28.91 -23.64
C VAL A 604 -21.77 30.19 -23.86
N VAL A 605 -21.48 31.21 -23.06
CA VAL A 605 -22.15 32.51 -23.09
C VAL A 605 -21.21 33.54 -23.70
N LYS A 606 -21.70 34.38 -24.61
CA LYS A 606 -20.92 35.49 -25.17
C LYS A 606 -20.85 36.64 -24.16
N CYS A 607 -19.66 36.95 -23.66
CA CYS A 607 -19.44 38.13 -22.83
C CYS A 607 -19.12 39.38 -23.66
N LYS A 608 -19.41 40.56 -23.09
CA LYS A 608 -19.18 41.86 -23.74
C LYS A 608 -17.70 42.13 -24.09
N SER A 609 -16.77 41.42 -23.45
CA SER A 609 -15.31 41.57 -23.58
C SER A 609 -14.66 40.74 -24.69
N LYS A 610 -15.43 40.24 -25.68
CA LYS A 610 -14.97 39.40 -26.82
C LYS A 610 -14.50 37.97 -26.48
N ASN A 611 -14.47 37.57 -25.21
CA ASN A 611 -14.18 36.20 -24.81
C ASN A 611 -15.47 35.39 -24.58
N GLU A 612 -15.45 34.12 -24.97
CA GLU A 612 -16.48 33.12 -24.64
C GLU A 612 -16.36 32.73 -23.16
N LEU A 613 -17.46 32.79 -22.41
CA LEU A 613 -17.52 32.37 -21.01
C LEU A 613 -18.12 30.97 -20.93
N HIS A 614 -17.35 30.03 -20.40
CA HIS A 614 -17.80 28.66 -20.20
C HIS A 614 -18.48 28.53 -18.83
N VAL A 615 -19.74 28.12 -18.80
CA VAL A 615 -20.50 27.90 -17.56
C VAL A 615 -20.70 26.40 -17.39
N PHE A 616 -20.12 25.84 -16.33
CA PHE A 616 -20.28 24.44 -15.95
C PHE A 616 -21.33 24.31 -14.84
N GLU A 617 -22.41 23.61 -15.16
CA GLU A 617 -23.52 23.33 -14.24
C GLU A 617 -23.22 22.05 -13.46
N MET A 618 -23.23 22.14 -12.13
CA MET A 618 -22.79 21.06 -11.24
C MET A 618 -23.75 20.90 -10.06
N VAL A 619 -23.82 19.71 -9.49
CA VAL A 619 -24.57 19.46 -8.25
C VAL A 619 -23.69 18.80 -7.18
N MET A 620 -23.86 19.23 -5.94
CA MET A 620 -23.24 18.68 -4.74
C MET A 620 -24.31 18.43 -3.68
N VAL A 621 -24.21 17.30 -2.97
CA VAL A 621 -25.07 17.01 -1.82
C VAL A 621 -24.37 17.50 -0.55
N ASN A 622 -25.01 18.39 0.20
CA ASN A 622 -24.54 18.90 1.49
C ASN A 622 -24.83 17.91 2.62
N SER A 623 -24.09 16.80 2.61
CA SER A 623 -24.18 15.78 3.65
C SER A 623 -22.81 15.16 3.89
N ASN A 624 -22.49 14.91 5.15
CA ASN A 624 -21.22 14.35 5.57
C ASN A 624 -21.41 13.37 6.73
N ARG A 625 -20.72 12.24 6.66
CA ARG A 625 -20.73 11.21 7.70
C ARG A 625 -19.46 11.17 8.55
N ASP A 626 -18.51 12.09 8.34
CA ASP A 626 -17.25 12.18 9.10
C ASP A 626 -17.47 12.75 10.51
N HIS A 627 -18.24 12.04 11.34
CA HIS A 627 -18.45 12.33 12.76
C HIS A 627 -17.96 11.16 13.61
N ILE A 628 -17.51 11.41 14.84
CA ILE A 628 -16.95 10.39 15.73
C ILE A 628 -17.95 9.26 16.03
N SER A 629 -19.26 9.54 16.01
CA SER A 629 -20.33 8.52 16.14
C SER A 629 -20.28 7.47 15.03
N THR A 630 -19.85 7.85 13.82
CA THR A 630 -19.70 6.92 12.69
C THR A 630 -18.52 5.97 12.90
N MET A 631 -17.48 6.41 13.62
CA MET A 631 -16.35 5.55 14.01
C MET A 631 -16.71 4.56 15.12
N GLN A 632 -17.79 4.81 15.86
CA GLN A 632 -18.29 3.93 16.93
C GLN A 632 -19.16 2.77 16.40
N LEU A 633 -19.43 2.72 15.09
CA LEU A 633 -20.28 1.70 14.45
C LEU A 633 -19.63 0.31 14.31
N GLY A 634 -18.32 0.17 14.58
CA GLY A 634 -17.62 -1.12 14.53
C GLY A 634 -17.77 -1.85 13.20
N GLU A 635 -18.21 -3.10 13.24
CA GLU A 635 -18.41 -3.98 12.07
C GLU A 635 -19.51 -3.49 11.11
N SER A 636 -20.49 -2.71 11.59
CA SER A 636 -21.57 -2.13 10.76
C SER A 636 -21.13 -0.91 9.94
N SER A 637 -19.88 -0.45 10.09
CA SER A 637 -19.38 0.77 9.43
C SER A 637 -19.35 0.68 7.90
N GLY A 638 -19.17 -0.53 7.35
CA GLY A 638 -19.18 -0.82 5.92
C GLY A 638 -20.58 -0.69 5.30
N GLU A 639 -21.56 -1.40 5.84
CA GLU A 639 -22.97 -1.32 5.40
C GLU A 639 -23.50 0.13 5.52
N ALA A 640 -23.23 0.79 6.65
CA ALA A 640 -23.60 2.18 6.85
C ALA A 640 -22.93 3.14 5.85
N ARG A 641 -21.77 2.77 5.26
CA ARG A 641 -21.12 3.56 4.20
C ARG A 641 -21.84 3.41 2.89
N GLU A 642 -22.19 2.19 2.55
CA GLU A 642 -22.90 1.85 1.33
C GLU A 642 -24.28 2.48 1.32
N VAL A 643 -25.05 2.34 2.41
CA VAL A 643 -26.38 2.96 2.53
C VAL A 643 -26.31 4.48 2.43
N PHE A 644 -25.35 5.14 3.11
CA PHE A 644 -25.17 6.59 2.99
C PHE A 644 -24.85 7.02 1.55
N GLY A 645 -23.95 6.29 0.89
CA GLY A 645 -23.58 6.53 -0.51
C GLY A 645 -24.78 6.42 -1.45
N LEU A 646 -25.64 5.40 -1.26
CA LEU A 646 -26.87 5.22 -2.03
C LEU A 646 -27.87 6.36 -1.79
N LEU A 647 -28.08 6.78 -0.54
CA LEU A 647 -28.99 7.90 -0.21
C LEU A 647 -28.53 9.23 -0.84
N ASN A 648 -27.22 9.48 -0.85
CA ASN A 648 -26.63 10.61 -1.58
C ASN A 648 -26.83 10.50 -3.08
N SER A 649 -26.63 9.30 -3.65
CA SER A 649 -26.84 9.05 -5.08
C SER A 649 -28.30 9.25 -5.49
N VAL A 650 -29.25 8.74 -4.71
CA VAL A 650 -30.70 8.93 -4.90
C VAL A 650 -31.04 10.42 -4.93
N THR A 651 -30.65 11.15 -3.87
CA THR A 651 -30.92 12.60 -3.76
C THR A 651 -30.37 13.36 -4.96
N ARG A 652 -29.15 13.04 -5.38
CA ARG A 652 -28.49 13.67 -6.52
C ARG A 652 -29.17 13.33 -7.85
N CYS A 653 -29.55 12.07 -8.06
CA CYS A 653 -30.21 11.64 -9.29
C CYS A 653 -31.58 12.30 -9.44
N GLU A 654 -32.35 12.44 -8.35
CA GLU A 654 -33.64 13.15 -8.38
C GLU A 654 -33.48 14.59 -8.85
N PHE A 655 -32.52 15.34 -8.28
CA PHE A 655 -32.22 16.69 -8.72
C PHE A 655 -31.75 16.73 -10.18
N ALA A 656 -30.84 15.83 -10.56
CA ALA A 656 -30.29 15.78 -11.91
C ALA A 656 -31.37 15.47 -12.97
N ILE A 657 -32.35 14.63 -12.64
CA ILE A 657 -33.51 14.35 -13.51
C ILE A 657 -34.31 15.62 -13.77
N ASP A 658 -34.66 16.35 -12.69
CA ASP A 658 -35.44 17.59 -12.81
C ASP A 658 -34.65 18.65 -13.60
N PHE A 659 -33.36 18.79 -13.32
CA PHE A 659 -32.47 19.67 -14.07
C PHE A 659 -32.42 19.30 -15.56
N CYS A 660 -32.14 18.04 -15.89
CA CYS A 660 -32.03 17.60 -17.28
C CYS A 660 -33.36 17.75 -18.03
N SER A 661 -34.49 17.51 -17.37
CA SER A 661 -35.82 17.69 -17.96
C SER A 661 -36.05 19.16 -18.32
N ASN A 662 -35.76 20.08 -17.40
CA ASN A 662 -35.90 21.52 -17.62
C ASN A 662 -34.91 22.07 -18.67
N ALA A 663 -33.70 21.48 -18.76
CA ALA A 663 -32.67 21.86 -19.72
C ALA A 663 -32.83 21.18 -21.10
N GLY A 664 -33.82 20.29 -21.28
CA GLY A 664 -34.02 19.55 -22.53
C GLY A 664 -32.99 18.44 -22.81
N LEU A 665 -32.24 18.01 -21.79
CA LEU A 665 -31.19 16.98 -21.87
C LEU A 665 -31.79 15.56 -21.72
N THR A 666 -32.69 15.20 -22.63
CA THR A 666 -33.50 13.97 -22.54
C THR A 666 -32.68 12.67 -22.49
N GLY A 667 -31.48 12.65 -23.07
CA GLY A 667 -30.56 11.51 -23.01
C GLY A 667 -30.04 11.27 -21.59
N ASP A 668 -29.50 12.30 -20.96
CA ASP A 668 -28.98 12.23 -19.59
C ASP A 668 -30.11 12.01 -18.57
N GLU A 669 -31.28 12.61 -18.77
CA GLU A 669 -32.46 12.38 -17.93
C GLU A 669 -32.79 10.89 -17.82
N LYS A 670 -32.84 10.17 -18.95
CA LYS A 670 -33.11 8.72 -18.97
C LYS A 670 -32.05 7.92 -18.21
N LEU A 671 -30.79 8.32 -18.34
CA LEU A 671 -29.69 7.65 -17.65
C LEU A 671 -29.77 7.86 -16.13
N TYR A 672 -30.05 9.09 -15.66
CA TYR A 672 -30.26 9.34 -14.23
C TYR A 672 -31.50 8.63 -13.68
N ARG A 673 -32.60 8.51 -14.45
CA ARG A 673 -33.76 7.68 -14.05
C ARG A 673 -33.41 6.21 -13.88
N SER A 674 -32.58 5.67 -14.78
CA SER A 674 -32.07 4.30 -14.67
C SER A 674 -31.20 4.11 -13.43
N MET A 675 -30.26 5.03 -13.18
CA MET A 675 -29.42 5.02 -11.98
C MET A 675 -30.25 5.11 -10.70
N LEU A 676 -31.21 6.04 -10.63
CA LEU A 676 -32.13 6.19 -9.50
C LEU A 676 -32.88 4.88 -9.22
N THR A 677 -33.39 4.22 -10.27
CA THR A 677 -34.11 2.94 -10.12
C THR A 677 -33.20 1.85 -9.54
N ASN A 678 -31.97 1.73 -10.05
CA ASN A 678 -31.01 0.74 -9.57
C ASN A 678 -30.59 1.01 -8.13
N ASP A 679 -30.35 2.28 -7.77
CA ASP A 679 -29.94 2.66 -6.42
C ASP A 679 -31.06 2.45 -5.40
N LEU A 680 -32.33 2.72 -5.78
CA LEU A 680 -33.50 2.39 -4.95
C LEU A 680 -33.67 0.89 -4.76
N GLN A 681 -33.44 0.06 -5.79
CA GLN A 681 -33.48 -1.41 -5.65
C GLN A 681 -32.39 -1.95 -4.72
N LYS A 682 -31.17 -1.42 -4.83
CA LYS A 682 -30.07 -1.76 -3.92
C LYS A 682 -30.40 -1.34 -2.50
N LEU A 683 -30.91 -0.13 -2.32
CA LEU A 683 -31.32 0.39 -1.01
C LEU A 683 -32.40 -0.49 -0.38
N GLN A 684 -33.39 -0.96 -1.15
CA GLN A 684 -34.41 -1.92 -0.70
C GLN A 684 -33.84 -3.28 -0.30
N THR A 685 -32.69 -3.68 -0.85
CA THR A 685 -32.04 -4.96 -0.51
C THR A 685 -31.22 -4.85 0.78
N LEU A 686 -30.65 -3.66 1.03
CA LEU A 686 -29.82 -3.39 2.19
C LEU A 686 -30.63 -2.98 3.44
N LEU A 687 -31.77 -2.31 3.23
CA LEU A 687 -32.67 -1.91 4.31
C LEU A 687 -33.58 -3.07 4.74
#